data_AF-A0A0S8A9W6-F1
#
_entry.id   AF-A0A0S8A9W6-F1
#
_cell.length_a   1.000
_cell.length_b   1.000
_cell.length_c   1.000
_cell.angle_alpha   90.00
_cell.angle_beta   90.00
_cell.angle_gamma   90.00
#
_symmetry.space_group_name_H-M   'P 1'
#
loop_
_entity.id
_entity.type
_entity.pdbx_description
1 polymer ?
#
loop_
_entity_poly.entity_id
_entity_poly.type
_entity_poly.pdbx_seq_one_letter_code
_entity_poly.pdbx_strand_id
1 'polypeptide(L)'
;MGPLVCGLLTSGSIYSATAQDTAHVVVVATTDVHGRAYHWDYLNDREAPLGLTRVATVVDSLRARYMGQVILIDAGDLIQGNPFAAYFATERAIDPHPVVDALNAVGYDVATPGNHEFDFGVATFQRAMSGAAFPIVSANLYRLPRDTLVFPPYVTLHRDGVQVGLTGFTTPGVMVWNGQKLADRVLVRRPLPMVDRALRGLEAEGADLRIVIAHSGMSAPASYDTTGVGLENEAARLAELPVPPHLVIVGHTHRHFADSVINGVHFVQPTQWARSVAVAHVWLVRERGPTGSVQGADNRPFRVVRIEGEEISLAGVSPHPLVAQRLERAHQSVRLWVLTPLARISGFWSAQYARASDSPIIDFVNEVQRRTTGADLSATAAFNTTARFGPGAVRLSDVAAIYPYENTLRAIRIDGAALKEYLEQAAAYFRTFGQGDQIVNDSIPGYNFDIVSGVDYVIDLAQPVGSRIRQLVSGGRLVQPTDSFTLALNSYRQEGGGGFDMLRGLPVVYDHEENIRDLLADWIRRADPLVTEDYFTPSWRIVPAAAAEAVRNAFGPPEAVTPQAALVPVDSVTPAFAGPDTARPERPTPVVPVAHLKLPLKRSDKEHALGRLIADGYRNGARTQFALVLNQTIQGDVPAGPVARSDLAAAFGEVEPLVRLAVTGQVVFEALELVVASGTPIAHVAGLEVWYDPARTVGRRVRRVQFPDGQEVRQRESYTIALAASVAGGADALAAFAGAQPEAAGLTNLEALLSYLPRLRQPVEAPESVRFHSVR
;
A
#
# COMPACT_ATOMS: atom_id res chain seq x y z
N MET A 1 -19.62 -36.75 -80.68
CA MET A 1 -21.00 -36.21 -80.65
C MET A 1 -21.25 -35.72 -79.23
N GLY A 2 -21.63 -34.45 -79.04
CA GLY A 2 -21.83 -33.80 -77.73
C GLY A 2 -23.17 -34.15 -77.06
N PRO A 3 -23.65 -33.39 -76.04
CA PRO A 3 -23.17 -32.08 -75.58
C PRO A 3 -23.01 -31.89 -74.05
N LEU A 4 -22.49 -30.70 -73.70
CA LEU A 4 -22.43 -30.05 -72.38
C LEU A 4 -23.79 -30.02 -71.65
N VAL A 5 -23.75 -30.07 -70.31
CA VAL A 5 -24.67 -29.34 -69.43
C VAL A 5 -23.88 -28.70 -68.28
N CYS A 6 -23.99 -27.38 -68.21
CA CYS A 6 -23.45 -26.48 -67.19
C CYS A 6 -24.46 -26.37 -66.04
N GLY A 7 -24.06 -26.68 -64.80
CA GLY A 7 -24.89 -26.54 -63.60
C GLY A 7 -24.46 -25.33 -62.78
N LEU A 8 -25.28 -24.27 -62.79
CA LEU A 8 -25.10 -23.04 -62.03
C LEU A 8 -25.05 -23.29 -60.51
N LEU A 9 -24.02 -22.73 -59.87
CA LEU A 9 -24.04 -22.40 -58.44
C LEU A 9 -24.66 -21.00 -58.27
N THR A 10 -25.90 -20.95 -57.81
CA THR A 10 -26.55 -19.76 -57.22
C THR A 10 -26.93 -20.16 -55.80
N SER A 11 -26.68 -19.43 -54.73
CA SER A 11 -26.59 -17.99 -54.56
C SER A 11 -25.94 -17.73 -53.20
N GLY A 12 -24.86 -16.94 -53.18
CA GLY A 12 -24.35 -16.33 -51.96
C GLY A 12 -25.30 -15.23 -51.50
N SER A 13 -25.76 -15.31 -50.26
CA SER A 13 -26.33 -14.15 -49.57
C SER A 13 -25.19 -13.19 -49.28
N ILE A 14 -24.99 -12.21 -50.17
CA ILE A 14 -24.18 -11.03 -49.88
C ILE A 14 -25.02 -10.19 -48.91
N TYR A 15 -24.73 -10.30 -47.62
CA TYR A 15 -25.14 -9.27 -46.67
C TYR A 15 -24.39 -7.99 -47.04
N SER A 16 -25.04 -7.11 -47.79
CA SER A 16 -24.58 -5.73 -47.94
C SER A 16 -24.82 -5.04 -46.60
N ALA A 17 -23.79 -4.98 -45.76
CA ALA A 17 -23.83 -4.16 -44.55
C ALA A 17 -23.99 -2.70 -44.99
N THR A 18 -25.12 -2.09 -44.68
CA THR A 18 -25.31 -0.65 -44.84
C THR A 18 -24.26 0.05 -43.99
N ALA A 19 -23.41 0.89 -44.60
CA ALA A 19 -22.43 1.70 -43.87
C ALA A 19 -23.16 2.52 -42.79
N GLN A 20 -22.71 2.43 -41.54
CA GLN A 20 -23.26 3.22 -40.45
C GLN A 20 -22.79 4.68 -40.59
N ASP A 21 -23.73 5.61 -40.48
CA ASP A 21 -23.48 7.07 -40.50
C ASP A 21 -23.08 7.62 -39.11
N THR A 22 -23.19 6.78 -38.08
CA THR A 22 -22.80 7.11 -36.71
C THR A 22 -21.93 6.00 -36.16
N ALA A 23 -20.95 6.34 -35.33
CA ALA A 23 -20.10 5.39 -34.64
C ALA A 23 -19.92 5.77 -33.18
N HIS A 24 -19.57 4.77 -32.36
CA HIS A 24 -19.30 4.95 -30.95
C HIS A 24 -18.05 4.17 -30.53
N VAL A 25 -17.10 4.88 -29.92
CA VAL A 25 -15.85 4.31 -29.39
C VAL A 25 -15.83 4.53 -27.88
N VAL A 26 -15.44 3.51 -27.13
CA VAL A 26 -15.29 3.59 -25.67
C VAL A 26 -13.81 3.48 -25.33
N VAL A 27 -13.21 4.57 -24.90
CA VAL A 27 -11.80 4.61 -24.48
C VAL A 27 -11.74 4.37 -22.99
N VAL A 28 -11.08 3.29 -22.58
CA VAL A 28 -10.86 2.93 -21.18
C VAL A 28 -9.40 3.14 -20.87
N ALA A 29 -9.08 3.79 -19.75
CA ALA A 29 -7.70 4.08 -19.39
C ALA A 29 -7.38 3.77 -17.92
N THR A 30 -6.14 3.35 -17.71
CA THR A 30 -5.44 3.36 -16.42
C THR A 30 -4.19 4.24 -16.51
N THR A 31 -3.65 4.61 -15.35
CA THR A 31 -2.37 5.29 -15.21
C THR A 31 -1.72 4.88 -13.89
N ASP A 32 -0.41 5.02 -13.78
CA ASP A 32 0.34 4.95 -12.53
C ASP A 32 0.02 3.66 -11.76
N VAL A 33 -0.02 2.54 -12.47
CA VAL A 33 -0.35 1.22 -11.92
C VAL A 33 0.68 0.82 -10.86
N HIS A 34 1.92 1.30 -10.96
CA HIS A 34 2.99 1.12 -10.00
C HIS A 34 3.14 -0.31 -9.48
N GLY A 35 3.13 -1.29 -10.38
CA GLY A 35 3.30 -2.69 -10.02
C GLY A 35 2.11 -3.36 -9.35
N ARG A 36 0.96 -2.69 -9.18
CA ARG A 36 -0.27 -3.29 -8.64
C ARG A 36 -0.93 -4.21 -9.68
N ALA A 37 -0.26 -5.29 -10.03
CA ALA A 37 -0.83 -6.32 -10.91
C ALA A 37 -1.89 -7.16 -10.18
N TYR A 38 -1.73 -7.36 -8.88
CA TYR A 38 -2.59 -8.17 -8.02
C TYR A 38 -3.36 -7.30 -7.01
N HIS A 39 -4.47 -7.81 -6.48
CA HIS A 39 -5.35 -7.14 -5.51
C HIS A 39 -4.82 -7.26 -4.06
N TRP A 40 -3.55 -6.90 -3.83
CA TRP A 40 -2.88 -7.13 -2.55
C TRP A 40 -2.05 -5.93 -2.08
N ASP A 41 -2.13 -5.66 -0.79
CA ASP A 41 -1.22 -4.80 -0.05
C ASP A 41 -0.15 -5.70 0.60
N TYR A 42 0.98 -5.82 -0.10
CA TYR A 42 2.10 -6.66 0.34
C TYR A 42 2.72 -6.21 1.65
N LEU A 43 2.55 -4.95 2.05
CA LEU A 43 3.20 -4.40 3.23
C LEU A 43 2.41 -4.69 4.51
N ASN A 44 1.09 -4.74 4.39
CA ASN A 44 0.18 -5.13 5.47
C ASN A 44 -0.31 -6.58 5.34
N ASP A 45 0.20 -7.31 4.37
CA ASP A 45 -0.16 -8.69 4.01
C ASP A 45 -1.68 -8.95 4.00
N ARG A 46 -2.41 -8.15 3.23
CA ARG A 46 -3.88 -8.26 3.13
C ARG A 46 -4.39 -7.90 1.74
N GLU A 47 -5.59 -8.36 1.42
CA GLU A 47 -6.29 -7.95 0.22
C GLU A 47 -6.52 -6.43 0.22
N ALA A 48 -6.40 -5.83 -0.97
CA ALA A 48 -6.61 -4.41 -1.18
C ALA A 48 -7.56 -4.13 -2.36
N PRO A 49 -8.38 -3.06 -2.28
CA PRO A 49 -9.35 -2.68 -3.31
C PRO A 49 -8.69 -1.97 -4.51
N LEU A 50 -7.73 -2.63 -5.15
CA LEU A 50 -6.89 -2.08 -6.23
C LEU A 50 -6.40 -3.17 -7.18
N GLY A 51 -5.67 -2.75 -8.21
CA GLY A 51 -4.84 -3.60 -9.05
C GLY A 51 -5.52 -4.15 -10.31
N LEU A 52 -4.67 -4.58 -11.26
CA LEU A 52 -5.09 -4.99 -12.60
C LEU A 52 -6.05 -6.20 -12.62
N THR A 53 -6.00 -7.06 -11.60
CA THR A 53 -7.01 -8.12 -11.44
C THR A 53 -8.43 -7.56 -11.35
N ARG A 54 -8.64 -6.38 -10.75
CA ARG A 54 -9.98 -5.76 -10.66
C ARG A 54 -10.32 -4.95 -11.91
N VAL A 55 -9.31 -4.35 -12.56
CA VAL A 55 -9.47 -3.70 -13.87
C VAL A 55 -10.02 -4.68 -14.90
N ALA A 56 -9.51 -5.91 -14.93
CA ALA A 56 -9.98 -6.96 -15.83
C ALA A 56 -11.50 -7.18 -15.73
N THR A 57 -12.07 -7.23 -14.51
CA THR A 57 -13.52 -7.39 -14.32
C THR A 57 -14.33 -6.24 -14.93
N VAL A 58 -13.86 -5.00 -14.75
CA VAL A 58 -14.54 -3.82 -15.33
C VAL A 58 -14.41 -3.82 -16.85
N VAL A 59 -13.21 -4.07 -17.37
CA VAL A 59 -12.93 -4.11 -18.81
C VAL A 59 -13.76 -5.20 -19.50
N ASP A 60 -13.87 -6.39 -18.91
CA ASP A 60 -14.70 -7.47 -19.46
C ASP A 60 -16.18 -7.09 -19.50
N SER A 61 -16.66 -6.41 -18.45
CA SER A 61 -18.04 -5.89 -18.42
C SER A 61 -18.28 -4.83 -19.50
N LEU A 62 -17.32 -3.93 -19.70
CA LEU A 62 -17.38 -2.90 -20.75
C LEU A 62 -17.31 -3.52 -22.15
N ARG A 63 -16.45 -4.52 -22.38
CA ARG A 63 -16.36 -5.23 -23.66
C ARG A 63 -17.61 -6.05 -23.97
N ALA A 64 -18.25 -6.62 -22.96
CA ALA A 64 -19.54 -7.31 -23.12
C ALA A 64 -20.66 -6.32 -23.51
N ARG A 65 -20.65 -5.11 -22.92
CA ARG A 65 -21.64 -4.07 -23.20
C ARG A 65 -21.42 -3.35 -24.53
N TYR A 66 -20.17 -3.11 -24.90
CA TYR A 66 -19.74 -2.33 -26.07
C TYR A 66 -18.86 -3.17 -27.00
N MET A 67 -19.42 -4.29 -27.48
CA MET A 67 -18.71 -5.28 -28.28
C MET A 67 -18.05 -4.65 -29.52
N GLY A 68 -16.72 -4.80 -29.63
CA GLY A 68 -15.94 -4.28 -30.76
C GLY A 68 -15.67 -2.77 -30.74
N GLN A 69 -16.11 -2.05 -29.69
CA GLN A 69 -16.00 -0.59 -29.59
C GLN A 69 -14.95 -0.12 -28.56
N VAL A 70 -14.50 -1.02 -27.69
CA VAL A 70 -13.59 -0.69 -26.57
C VAL A 70 -12.13 -0.60 -27.04
N ILE A 71 -11.43 0.44 -26.59
CA ILE A 71 -9.97 0.58 -26.64
C ILE A 71 -9.46 0.71 -25.21
N LEU A 72 -8.52 -0.12 -24.79
CA LEU A 72 -7.92 -0.08 -23.46
C LEU A 72 -6.48 0.47 -23.52
N ILE A 73 -6.20 1.50 -22.71
CA ILE A 73 -4.95 2.26 -22.76
C ILE A 73 -4.33 2.33 -21.36
N ASP A 74 -3.00 2.35 -21.28
CA ASP A 74 -2.28 2.73 -20.06
C ASP A 74 -1.38 3.96 -20.28
N ALA A 75 -1.39 4.89 -19.32
CA ALA A 75 -0.63 6.14 -19.39
C ALA A 75 0.73 6.12 -18.69
N GLY A 76 1.29 4.96 -18.34
CA GLY A 76 2.67 4.82 -17.87
C GLY A 76 2.80 4.62 -16.35
N ASP A 77 4.05 4.50 -15.89
CA ASP A 77 4.43 4.14 -14.51
C ASP A 77 3.85 2.79 -14.09
N LEU A 78 4.28 1.76 -14.81
CA LEU A 78 3.82 0.38 -14.68
C LEU A 78 4.71 -0.45 -13.76
N ILE A 79 6.03 -0.35 -13.89
CA ILE A 79 6.98 -1.38 -13.41
C ILE A 79 7.82 -1.00 -12.19
N GLN A 80 7.33 -0.08 -11.35
CA GLN A 80 7.97 0.32 -10.09
C GLN A 80 6.92 0.63 -9.00
N GLY A 81 7.31 0.74 -7.74
CA GLY A 81 6.49 1.40 -6.70
C GLY A 81 5.73 0.45 -5.78
N ASN A 82 5.62 -0.82 -6.15
CA ASN A 82 5.10 -1.89 -5.28
C ASN A 82 6.17 -2.96 -5.08
N PRO A 83 6.21 -3.66 -3.91
CA PRO A 83 7.06 -4.84 -3.73
C PRO A 83 6.98 -5.86 -4.86
N PHE A 84 5.80 -5.99 -5.49
CA PHE A 84 5.60 -6.86 -6.64
C PHE A 84 6.49 -6.48 -7.82
N ALA A 85 6.49 -5.22 -8.23
CA ALA A 85 7.36 -4.75 -9.30
C ALA A 85 8.84 -4.80 -8.91
N ALA A 86 9.18 -4.34 -7.70
CA ALA A 86 10.56 -4.32 -7.20
C ALA A 86 11.19 -5.72 -7.23
N TYR A 87 10.47 -6.74 -6.74
CA TYR A 87 10.96 -8.12 -6.72
C TYR A 87 11.34 -8.65 -8.12
N PHE A 88 10.51 -8.41 -9.12
CA PHE A 88 10.78 -8.87 -10.49
C PHE A 88 11.80 -8.00 -11.23
N ALA A 89 12.04 -6.78 -10.75
CA ALA A 89 13.11 -5.91 -11.24
C ALA A 89 14.48 -6.25 -10.66
N THR A 90 14.57 -6.62 -9.37
CA THR A 90 15.86 -6.74 -8.66
C THR A 90 16.25 -8.17 -8.29
N GLU A 91 15.30 -9.02 -7.90
CA GLU A 91 15.58 -10.34 -7.34
C GLU A 91 15.41 -11.46 -8.35
N ARG A 92 14.32 -11.40 -9.12
CA ARG A 92 13.93 -12.50 -9.99
C ARG A 92 13.35 -12.01 -11.30
N ALA A 93 14.23 -11.62 -12.20
CA ALA A 93 13.89 -11.35 -13.59
C ALA A 93 13.22 -12.58 -14.26
N ILE A 94 11.93 -12.46 -14.63
CA ILE A 94 11.20 -13.44 -15.46
C ILE A 94 10.51 -12.75 -16.64
N ASP A 95 10.24 -13.51 -17.72
CA ASP A 95 9.63 -13.04 -18.96
C ASP A 95 8.37 -13.88 -19.30
N PRO A 96 7.25 -13.24 -19.67
CA PRO A 96 7.00 -11.80 -19.57
C PRO A 96 7.10 -11.30 -18.12
N HIS A 97 7.46 -10.03 -17.94
CA HIS A 97 7.43 -9.40 -16.61
C HIS A 97 6.01 -9.50 -16.04
N PRO A 98 5.77 -9.90 -14.78
CA PRO A 98 4.41 -10.23 -14.30
C PRO A 98 3.40 -9.08 -14.35
N VAL A 99 3.86 -7.82 -14.23
CA VAL A 99 2.98 -6.67 -14.48
C VAL A 99 2.57 -6.64 -15.95
N VAL A 100 3.51 -6.78 -16.89
CA VAL A 100 3.22 -6.81 -18.33
C VAL A 100 2.36 -8.02 -18.70
N ASP A 101 2.57 -9.16 -18.05
CA ASP A 101 1.72 -10.35 -18.21
C ASP A 101 0.28 -10.11 -17.77
N ALA A 102 0.08 -9.33 -16.70
CA ALA A 102 -1.25 -8.89 -16.28
C ALA A 102 -1.89 -7.97 -17.34
N LEU A 103 -1.17 -6.97 -17.86
CA LEU A 103 -1.68 -6.13 -18.95
C LEU A 103 -2.01 -6.95 -20.21
N ASN A 104 -1.18 -7.94 -20.57
CA ASN A 104 -1.46 -8.85 -21.67
C ASN A 104 -2.74 -9.66 -21.43
N ALA A 105 -2.94 -10.15 -20.21
CA ALA A 105 -4.12 -10.94 -19.85
C ALA A 105 -5.40 -10.09 -19.82
N VAL A 106 -5.32 -8.82 -19.40
CA VAL A 106 -6.43 -7.87 -19.50
C VAL A 106 -6.65 -7.44 -20.96
N GLY A 107 -5.63 -7.52 -21.82
CA GLY A 107 -5.71 -7.21 -23.24
C GLY A 107 -5.66 -5.71 -23.50
N TYR A 108 -4.66 -5.01 -22.95
CA TYR A 108 -4.40 -3.61 -23.31
C TYR A 108 -4.13 -3.47 -24.81
N ASP A 109 -4.53 -2.34 -25.40
CA ASP A 109 -4.34 -2.05 -26.82
C ASP A 109 -3.09 -1.19 -27.06
N VAL A 110 -2.79 -0.22 -26.18
CA VAL A 110 -1.63 0.68 -26.30
C VAL A 110 -1.18 1.14 -24.91
N ALA A 111 0.13 1.36 -24.73
CA ALA A 111 0.65 2.07 -23.56
C ALA A 111 1.69 3.13 -23.95
N THR A 112 1.99 4.04 -23.03
CA THR A 112 3.11 4.99 -23.10
C THR A 112 3.98 4.82 -21.85
N PRO A 113 5.31 4.96 -21.94
CA PRO A 113 6.16 4.93 -20.76
C PRO A 113 6.07 6.23 -19.96
N GLY A 114 6.06 6.10 -18.65
CA GLY A 114 6.29 7.15 -17.67
C GLY A 114 7.72 7.27 -17.20
N ASN A 115 7.95 8.06 -16.16
CA ASN A 115 9.27 8.29 -15.60
C ASN A 115 9.79 7.04 -14.86
N HIS A 116 8.92 6.34 -14.14
CA HIS A 116 9.30 5.21 -13.31
C HIS A 116 9.66 3.94 -14.10
N GLU A 117 9.40 3.91 -15.41
CA GLU A 117 9.96 2.89 -16.30
C GLU A 117 11.50 2.88 -16.26
N PHE A 118 12.15 4.01 -15.99
CA PHE A 118 13.61 4.15 -16.04
C PHE A 118 14.32 3.92 -14.69
N ASP A 119 13.58 3.67 -13.62
CA ASP A 119 14.12 3.58 -12.26
C ASP A 119 15.10 2.41 -12.09
N PHE A 120 14.87 1.29 -12.77
CA PHE A 120 15.78 0.16 -12.75
C PHE A 120 16.76 0.16 -13.94
N GLY A 121 16.82 1.27 -14.68
CA GLY A 121 17.66 1.47 -15.84
C GLY A 121 17.06 0.98 -17.16
N VAL A 122 17.61 1.50 -18.26
CA VAL A 122 17.09 1.28 -19.63
C VAL A 122 17.04 -0.21 -20.02
N ALA A 123 17.98 -1.03 -19.54
CA ALA A 123 18.02 -2.46 -19.85
C ALA A 123 16.86 -3.22 -19.19
N THR A 124 16.56 -2.92 -17.92
CA THR A 124 15.46 -3.53 -17.18
C THR A 124 14.12 -3.13 -17.80
N PHE A 125 13.96 -1.85 -18.16
CA PHE A 125 12.79 -1.37 -18.89
C PHE A 125 12.57 -2.12 -20.21
N GLN A 126 13.59 -2.18 -21.06
CA GLN A 126 13.51 -2.85 -22.35
C GLN A 126 13.16 -4.34 -22.22
N ARG A 127 13.76 -5.02 -21.23
CA ARG A 127 13.45 -6.41 -20.94
C ARG A 127 12.01 -6.57 -20.50
N ALA A 128 11.56 -5.79 -19.52
CA ALA A 128 10.19 -5.88 -18.99
C ALA A 128 9.15 -5.70 -20.11
N MET A 129 9.35 -4.69 -20.97
CA MET A 129 8.44 -4.39 -22.08
C MET A 129 8.56 -5.32 -23.29
N SER A 130 9.63 -6.12 -23.40
CA SER A 130 9.80 -7.05 -24.53
C SER A 130 8.70 -8.13 -24.60
N GLY A 131 8.04 -8.40 -23.47
CA GLY A 131 6.92 -9.34 -23.38
C GLY A 131 5.54 -8.70 -23.62
N ALA A 132 5.44 -7.41 -23.95
CA ALA A 132 4.17 -6.74 -24.19
C ALA A 132 3.51 -7.25 -25.48
N ALA A 133 2.23 -7.65 -25.39
CA ALA A 133 1.40 -8.06 -26.53
C ALA A 133 0.71 -6.87 -27.22
N PHE A 134 1.04 -5.65 -26.79
CA PHE A 134 0.51 -4.39 -27.26
C PHE A 134 1.65 -3.42 -27.60
N PRO A 135 1.46 -2.52 -28.56
CA PRO A 135 2.43 -1.49 -28.87
C PRO A 135 2.62 -0.51 -27.70
N ILE A 136 3.88 -0.14 -27.50
CA ILE A 136 4.24 1.03 -26.70
C ILE A 136 4.53 2.16 -27.69
N VAL A 137 3.93 3.34 -27.46
CA VAL A 137 4.14 4.52 -28.29
C VAL A 137 4.78 5.65 -27.49
N SER A 138 5.69 6.39 -28.11
CA SER A 138 6.24 7.61 -27.54
C SER A 138 6.88 8.46 -28.63
N ALA A 139 6.45 9.71 -28.75
CA ALA A 139 6.94 10.66 -29.75
C ALA A 139 8.27 11.32 -29.35
N ASN A 140 8.64 11.29 -28.05
CA ASN A 140 9.74 12.11 -27.54
C ASN A 140 10.91 11.35 -26.90
N LEU A 141 10.92 10.01 -26.96
CA LEU A 141 12.04 9.19 -26.50
C LEU A 141 12.98 8.82 -27.65
N TYR A 142 14.23 9.27 -27.59
CA TYR A 142 15.24 9.06 -28.61
C TYR A 142 16.39 8.22 -28.09
N ARG A 143 16.88 7.27 -28.90
CA ARG A 143 18.04 6.44 -28.63
C ARG A 143 19.31 7.18 -29.03
N LEU A 144 20.26 7.26 -28.10
CA LEU A 144 21.59 7.81 -28.37
C LEU A 144 22.61 6.71 -28.73
N PRO A 145 23.66 7.04 -29.50
CA PRO A 145 23.89 8.31 -30.20
C PRO A 145 23.16 8.41 -31.55
N ARG A 146 22.42 7.36 -31.96
CA ARG A 146 21.85 7.23 -33.31
C ARG A 146 20.70 8.21 -33.63
N ASP A 147 20.21 8.94 -32.63
CA ASP A 147 19.13 9.93 -32.71
C ASP A 147 17.86 9.43 -33.41
N THR A 148 17.49 8.18 -33.13
CA THR A 148 16.27 7.54 -33.63
C THR A 148 15.28 7.32 -32.48
N LEU A 149 13.98 7.33 -32.75
CA LEU A 149 12.99 7.03 -31.72
C LEU A 149 13.20 5.64 -31.08
N VAL A 150 12.94 5.54 -29.78
CA VAL A 150 12.97 4.27 -29.02
C VAL A 150 11.73 3.43 -29.36
N PHE A 151 10.60 4.08 -29.54
CA PHE A 151 9.29 3.49 -29.83
C PHE A 151 8.69 4.14 -31.09
N PRO A 152 7.71 3.50 -31.76
CA PRO A 152 6.91 4.20 -32.75
C PRO A 152 6.32 5.50 -32.18
N PRO A 153 6.29 6.59 -32.96
CA PRO A 153 5.76 7.87 -32.48
C PRO A 153 4.24 7.80 -32.25
N TYR A 154 3.54 6.98 -33.02
CA TYR A 154 2.10 6.76 -32.93
C TYR A 154 1.71 5.38 -33.48
N VAL A 155 0.45 4.99 -33.27
CA VAL A 155 -0.20 3.81 -33.85
C VAL A 155 -1.64 4.15 -34.23
N THR A 156 -2.19 3.42 -35.19
CA THR A 156 -3.57 3.56 -35.66
C THR A 156 -4.34 2.27 -35.42
N LEU A 157 -5.48 2.35 -34.74
CA LEU A 157 -6.39 1.26 -34.45
C LEU A 157 -7.74 1.47 -35.16
N HIS A 158 -8.48 0.39 -35.40
CA HIS A 158 -9.83 0.45 -35.95
C HIS A 158 -10.84 -0.13 -34.96
N ARG A 159 -11.92 0.62 -34.68
CA ARG A 159 -13.05 0.21 -33.85
C ARG A 159 -14.34 0.78 -34.43
N ASP A 160 -15.36 -0.05 -34.59
CA ASP A 160 -16.65 0.39 -35.15
C ASP A 160 -16.53 1.16 -36.50
N GLY A 161 -15.54 0.80 -37.33
CA GLY A 161 -15.23 1.48 -38.59
C GLY A 161 -14.54 2.85 -38.46
N VAL A 162 -14.24 3.30 -37.23
CA VAL A 162 -13.51 4.54 -36.92
C VAL A 162 -12.01 4.26 -36.88
N GLN A 163 -11.23 5.12 -37.52
CA GLN A 163 -9.77 5.11 -37.44
C GLN A 163 -9.31 5.96 -36.26
N VAL A 164 -8.78 5.30 -35.22
CA VAL A 164 -8.31 5.92 -33.98
C VAL A 164 -6.79 5.99 -33.98
N GLY A 165 -6.25 7.21 -34.09
CA GLY A 165 -4.83 7.50 -33.98
C GLY A 165 -4.42 7.77 -32.53
N LEU A 166 -3.37 7.08 -32.05
CA LEU A 166 -2.85 7.21 -30.70
C LEU A 166 -1.36 7.57 -30.74
N THR A 167 -0.97 8.64 -30.05
CA THR A 167 0.42 9.02 -29.79
C THR A 167 0.64 9.13 -28.29
N GLY A 168 1.89 9.15 -27.84
CA GLY A 168 2.20 9.37 -26.42
C GLY A 168 3.47 10.16 -26.21
N PHE A 169 3.69 10.62 -24.98
CA PHE A 169 4.97 11.20 -24.56
C PHE A 169 5.20 11.04 -23.06
N THR A 170 6.48 11.11 -22.69
CA THR A 170 6.95 11.07 -21.30
C THR A 170 7.42 12.47 -20.89
N THR A 171 7.14 12.90 -19.67
CA THR A 171 7.69 14.15 -19.10
C THR A 171 9.22 14.23 -19.30
N PRO A 172 9.77 15.39 -19.70
CA PRO A 172 11.22 15.55 -19.85
C PRO A 172 11.97 15.52 -18.50
N GLY A 173 11.25 15.56 -17.37
CA GLY A 173 11.82 15.46 -16.01
C GLY A 173 12.67 14.21 -15.79
N VAL A 174 12.42 13.14 -16.55
CA VAL A 174 13.25 11.92 -16.57
C VAL A 174 14.73 12.22 -16.81
N MET A 175 15.06 13.27 -17.58
CA MET A 175 16.46 13.67 -17.80
C MET A 175 17.14 14.25 -16.56
N VAL A 176 16.36 14.72 -15.59
CA VAL A 176 16.81 15.22 -14.30
C VAL A 176 16.84 14.06 -13.30
N TRP A 177 15.71 13.39 -13.09
CA TRP A 177 15.56 12.37 -12.05
C TRP A 177 16.36 11.10 -12.33
N ASN A 178 16.35 10.63 -13.58
CA ASN A 178 17.01 9.40 -14.01
C ASN A 178 18.26 9.65 -14.87
N GLY A 179 18.78 10.89 -14.93
CA GLY A 179 19.83 11.30 -15.86
C GLY A 179 21.05 10.36 -15.92
N GLN A 180 21.53 9.88 -14.77
CA GLN A 180 22.64 8.91 -14.71
C GLN A 180 22.29 7.55 -15.33
N LYS A 181 21.04 7.09 -15.17
CA LYS A 181 20.53 5.82 -15.71
C LYS A 181 20.29 5.90 -17.22
N LEU A 182 20.05 7.10 -17.75
CA LEU A 182 19.81 7.37 -19.18
C LEU A 182 21.06 7.80 -19.95
N ALA A 183 22.12 8.23 -19.25
CA ALA A 183 23.33 8.82 -19.83
C ALA A 183 23.83 8.03 -21.05
N ASP A 184 24.02 8.76 -22.16
CA ASP A 184 24.47 8.27 -23.47
C ASP A 184 23.59 7.17 -24.12
N ARG A 185 22.41 6.88 -23.57
CA ARG A 185 21.51 5.79 -24.02
C ARG A 185 20.18 6.32 -24.53
N VAL A 186 19.52 7.19 -23.75
CA VAL A 186 18.19 7.71 -24.06
C VAL A 186 18.17 9.22 -23.82
N LEU A 187 17.55 9.95 -24.74
CA LEU A 187 17.25 11.37 -24.63
C LEU A 187 15.74 11.55 -24.65
N VAL A 188 15.18 12.18 -23.62
CA VAL A 188 13.78 12.63 -23.59
C VAL A 188 13.75 14.07 -24.10
N ARG A 189 13.11 14.29 -25.25
CA ARG A 189 12.96 15.63 -25.84
C ARG A 189 11.74 16.35 -25.28
N ARG A 190 11.72 17.67 -25.44
CA ARG A 190 10.52 18.48 -25.18
C ARG A 190 9.33 17.94 -25.98
N PRO A 191 8.21 17.59 -25.33
CA PRO A 191 7.17 16.79 -25.94
C PRO A 191 6.34 17.56 -26.97
N LEU A 192 5.93 18.81 -26.74
CA LEU A 192 4.96 19.48 -27.63
C LEU A 192 5.34 19.50 -29.11
N PRO A 193 6.57 19.87 -29.53
CA PRO A 193 6.93 19.82 -30.95
C PRO A 193 6.94 18.40 -31.52
N MET A 194 7.25 17.40 -30.70
CA MET A 194 7.28 16.00 -31.12
C MET A 194 5.87 15.44 -31.27
N VAL A 195 4.97 15.78 -30.34
CA VAL A 195 3.56 15.38 -30.36
C VAL A 195 2.81 16.08 -31.51
N ASP A 196 3.05 17.38 -31.76
CA ASP A 196 2.48 18.07 -32.93
C ASP A 196 2.84 17.36 -34.24
N ARG A 197 4.11 16.94 -34.39
CA ARG A 197 4.54 16.16 -35.55
C ARG A 197 3.81 14.82 -35.66
N ALA A 198 3.63 14.11 -34.55
CA ALA A 198 2.90 12.83 -34.53
C ALA A 198 1.41 13.03 -34.88
N LEU A 199 0.76 14.05 -34.33
CA LEU A 199 -0.65 14.37 -34.61
C LEU A 199 -0.88 14.78 -36.06
N ARG A 200 0.02 15.54 -36.67
CA ARG A 200 -0.01 15.83 -38.11
C ARG A 200 0.16 14.57 -38.97
N GLY A 201 0.99 13.63 -38.54
CA GLY A 201 1.14 12.33 -39.18
C GLY A 201 -0.17 11.54 -39.16
N LEU A 202 -0.79 11.44 -37.99
CA LEU A 202 -2.10 10.80 -37.81
C LEU A 202 -3.21 11.48 -38.64
N GLU A 203 -3.23 12.82 -38.68
CA GLU A 203 -4.18 13.58 -39.51
C GLU A 203 -3.97 13.29 -41.00
N ALA A 204 -2.72 13.24 -41.47
CA ALA A 204 -2.39 12.92 -42.85
C ALA A 204 -2.75 11.47 -43.24
N GLU A 205 -2.74 10.54 -42.27
CA GLU A 205 -3.17 9.15 -42.45
C GLU A 205 -4.70 8.98 -42.44
N GLY A 206 -5.45 10.02 -42.05
CA GLY A 206 -6.91 10.02 -42.03
C GLY A 206 -7.53 9.67 -40.68
N ALA A 207 -6.81 9.85 -39.57
CA ALA A 207 -7.33 9.55 -38.23
C ALA A 207 -8.58 10.39 -37.90
N ASP A 208 -9.71 9.71 -37.70
CA ASP A 208 -11.00 10.30 -37.31
C ASP A 208 -10.99 10.76 -35.85
N LEU A 209 -10.34 9.97 -34.98
CA LEU A 209 -10.16 10.23 -33.56
C LEU A 209 -8.67 10.27 -33.24
N ARG A 210 -8.24 11.28 -32.48
CA ARG A 210 -6.83 11.51 -32.13
C ARG A 210 -6.71 11.56 -30.62
N ILE A 211 -5.95 10.63 -30.06
CA ILE A 211 -5.75 10.47 -28.63
C ILE A 211 -4.27 10.68 -28.30
N VAL A 212 -3.99 11.50 -27.30
CA VAL A 212 -2.63 11.62 -26.73
C VAL A 212 -2.61 10.95 -25.36
N ILE A 213 -1.62 10.08 -25.15
CA ILE A 213 -1.33 9.46 -23.86
C ILE A 213 -0.17 10.26 -23.24
N ALA A 214 -0.49 11.12 -22.29
CA ALA A 214 0.43 12.07 -21.69
C ALA A 214 0.87 11.58 -20.30
N HIS A 215 2.08 11.03 -20.20
CA HIS A 215 2.69 10.82 -18.89
C HIS A 215 3.34 12.13 -18.39
N SER A 216 2.47 13.07 -18.04
CA SER A 216 2.77 14.45 -17.63
C SER A 216 1.51 15.03 -17.02
N GLY A 217 1.62 15.93 -16.04
CA GLY A 217 0.47 16.62 -15.47
C GLY A 217 -0.08 17.74 -16.34
N MET A 218 -1.18 18.35 -15.87
CA MET A 218 -1.88 19.44 -16.57
C MET A 218 -1.02 20.70 -16.71
N SER A 219 -0.70 21.34 -15.56
CA SER A 219 -0.04 22.65 -15.51
C SER A 219 0.61 22.96 -14.15
N ALA A 220 0.85 21.92 -13.33
CA ALA A 220 1.50 22.10 -12.03
C ALA A 220 2.94 22.62 -12.21
N PRO A 221 3.46 23.44 -11.27
CA PRO A 221 4.86 23.86 -11.32
C PRO A 221 5.79 22.65 -11.43
N ALA A 222 6.86 22.79 -12.21
CA ALA A 222 7.88 21.75 -12.28
C ALA A 222 8.67 21.69 -10.98
N SER A 223 9.14 20.49 -10.63
CA SER A 223 9.95 20.24 -9.46
C SER A 223 11.44 20.58 -9.65
N TYR A 224 11.82 20.93 -10.89
CA TYR A 224 13.19 21.24 -11.31
C TYR A 224 13.25 22.52 -12.18
N ASP A 225 14.47 23.05 -12.38
CA ASP A 225 14.70 24.13 -13.34
C ASP A 225 14.46 23.63 -14.77
N THR A 226 13.38 24.13 -15.37
CA THR A 226 12.95 23.75 -16.72
C THR A 226 13.86 24.28 -17.83
N THR A 227 14.83 25.15 -17.50
CA THR A 227 15.80 25.70 -18.44
C THR A 227 16.62 24.56 -19.08
N GLY A 228 16.63 24.51 -20.41
CA GLY A 228 17.33 23.45 -21.15
C GLY A 228 16.60 22.11 -21.23
N VAL A 229 15.81 21.73 -20.22
CA VAL A 229 15.11 20.43 -20.16
C VAL A 229 13.70 20.49 -20.77
N GLY A 230 12.86 21.42 -20.31
CA GLY A 230 11.43 21.48 -20.66
C GLY A 230 10.53 21.44 -19.43
N LEU A 231 9.24 21.72 -19.62
CA LEU A 231 8.25 21.69 -18.55
C LEU A 231 7.93 20.25 -18.16
N GLU A 232 7.73 20.01 -16.87
CA GLU A 232 7.33 18.69 -16.35
C GLU A 232 5.87 18.37 -16.66
N ASN A 233 4.99 19.34 -16.38
CA ASN A 233 3.54 19.23 -16.46
C ASN A 233 3.02 20.16 -17.56
N GLU A 234 2.87 19.64 -18.78
CA GLU A 234 2.47 20.44 -19.95
C GLU A 234 1.31 19.86 -20.76
N ALA A 235 0.58 18.86 -20.22
CA ALA A 235 -0.52 18.22 -20.93
C ALA A 235 -1.61 19.22 -21.37
N ALA A 236 -1.94 20.22 -20.54
CA ALA A 236 -2.96 21.22 -20.89
C ALA A 236 -2.63 22.01 -22.19
N ARG A 237 -1.34 22.17 -22.50
CA ARG A 237 -0.88 22.89 -23.70
C ARG A 237 -1.10 22.14 -25.00
N LEU A 238 -1.43 20.85 -24.95
CA LEU A 238 -1.86 20.09 -26.13
C LEU A 238 -3.10 20.69 -26.78
N ALA A 239 -3.95 21.36 -25.98
CA ALA A 239 -5.14 22.08 -26.45
C ALA A 239 -4.82 23.35 -27.24
N GLU A 240 -3.55 23.78 -27.28
CA GLU A 240 -3.08 24.95 -28.03
C GLU A 240 -2.37 24.55 -29.33
N LEU A 241 -2.20 23.25 -29.59
CA LEU A 241 -1.54 22.77 -30.80
C LEU A 241 -2.37 23.11 -32.05
N PRO A 242 -1.73 23.42 -33.20
CA PRO A 242 -2.43 23.68 -34.45
C PRO A 242 -3.30 22.51 -34.90
N VAL A 243 -2.85 21.27 -34.66
CA VAL A 243 -3.64 20.05 -34.83
C VAL A 243 -3.84 19.46 -33.43
N PRO A 244 -4.90 19.88 -32.70
CA PRO A 244 -5.11 19.40 -31.35
C PRO A 244 -5.61 17.93 -31.37
N PRO A 245 -5.31 17.17 -30.32
CA PRO A 245 -6.00 15.90 -30.09
C PRO A 245 -7.46 16.15 -29.71
N HIS A 246 -8.29 15.11 -29.79
CA HIS A 246 -9.67 15.18 -29.30
C HIS A 246 -9.74 14.80 -27.81
N LEU A 247 -8.92 13.85 -27.39
CA LEU A 247 -8.86 13.31 -26.03
C LEU A 247 -7.41 13.17 -25.58
N VAL A 248 -7.14 13.49 -24.32
CA VAL A 248 -5.85 13.29 -23.66
C VAL A 248 -6.06 12.43 -22.42
N ILE A 249 -5.34 11.31 -22.36
CA ILE A 249 -5.24 10.49 -21.15
C ILE A 249 -4.01 11.00 -20.38
N VAL A 250 -4.24 11.54 -19.18
CA VAL A 250 -3.22 12.16 -18.34
C VAL A 250 -2.75 11.15 -17.28
N GLY A 251 -1.47 11.20 -16.92
CA GLY A 251 -0.85 10.41 -15.85
C GLY A 251 0.07 11.23 -14.94
N HIS A 252 1.06 10.58 -14.31
CA HIS A 252 2.19 11.17 -13.58
C HIS A 252 1.83 11.80 -12.21
N THR A 253 0.82 12.67 -12.17
CA THR A 253 0.57 13.53 -10.99
C THR A 253 -0.25 12.85 -9.87
N HIS A 254 -0.73 11.63 -10.09
CA HIS A 254 -1.66 10.92 -9.19
C HIS A 254 -2.91 11.73 -8.79
N ARG A 255 -3.25 12.74 -9.58
CA ARG A 255 -4.54 13.43 -9.49
C ARG A 255 -5.59 12.58 -10.17
N HIS A 256 -6.85 12.96 -10.04
CA HIS A 256 -7.90 12.34 -10.81
C HIS A 256 -8.96 13.37 -11.18
N PHE A 257 -9.54 13.20 -12.35
CA PHE A 257 -10.69 13.97 -12.82
C PHE A 257 -11.36 13.18 -13.95
N ALA A 258 -12.68 13.11 -13.86
CA ALA A 258 -13.50 12.37 -14.82
C ALA A 258 -13.47 13.00 -16.22
N ASP A 259 -13.54 14.33 -16.31
CA ASP A 259 -13.48 15.06 -17.57
C ASP A 259 -13.14 16.55 -17.32
N SER A 260 -12.17 17.08 -18.05
CA SER A 260 -11.84 18.51 -18.11
C SER A 260 -11.68 18.94 -19.55
N VAL A 261 -12.23 20.09 -19.93
CA VAL A 261 -12.24 20.54 -21.34
C VAL A 261 -11.49 21.86 -21.49
N ILE A 262 -10.47 21.87 -22.35
CA ILE A 262 -9.68 23.07 -22.69
C ILE A 262 -9.67 23.20 -24.22
N ASN A 263 -10.13 24.34 -24.75
CA ASN A 263 -10.23 24.61 -26.19
C ASN A 263 -10.88 23.46 -27.01
N GLY A 264 -11.87 22.76 -26.44
CA GLY A 264 -12.55 21.64 -27.08
C GLY A 264 -11.82 20.29 -27.02
N VAL A 265 -10.66 20.22 -26.36
CA VAL A 265 -9.94 18.98 -26.07
C VAL A 265 -10.36 18.46 -24.70
N HIS A 266 -10.72 17.19 -24.62
CA HIS A 266 -11.06 16.52 -23.36
C HIS A 266 -9.82 15.93 -22.69
N PHE A 267 -9.75 16.02 -21.39
CA PHE A 267 -8.69 15.48 -20.55
C PHE A 267 -9.30 14.59 -19.48
N VAL A 268 -8.76 13.39 -19.31
CA VAL A 268 -9.18 12.46 -18.26
C VAL A 268 -7.96 11.92 -17.52
N GLN A 269 -8.08 11.72 -16.21
CA GLN A 269 -7.05 11.08 -15.39
C GLN A 269 -7.73 10.18 -14.36
N PRO A 270 -7.56 8.84 -14.43
CA PRO A 270 -8.01 7.96 -13.36
C PRO A 270 -7.06 8.03 -12.15
N THR A 271 -7.55 7.57 -11.01
CA THR A 271 -6.76 7.40 -9.80
C THR A 271 -5.67 6.34 -10.01
N GLN A 272 -4.49 6.58 -9.47
CA GLN A 272 -3.33 5.68 -9.52
C GLN A 272 -3.61 4.28 -8.92
N TRP A 273 -2.65 3.37 -9.11
CA TRP A 273 -2.61 2.00 -8.56
C TRP A 273 -3.72 1.08 -9.06
N ALA A 274 -4.38 1.45 -10.16
CA ALA A 274 -5.62 0.83 -10.59
C ALA A 274 -6.66 0.81 -9.46
N ARG A 275 -6.91 1.97 -8.83
CA ARG A 275 -8.04 2.17 -7.90
C ARG A 275 -9.31 2.60 -8.61
N SER A 276 -9.17 3.13 -9.81
CA SER A 276 -10.26 3.43 -10.73
C SER A 276 -9.81 3.21 -12.18
N VAL A 277 -10.77 3.25 -13.10
CA VAL A 277 -10.52 3.37 -14.54
C VAL A 277 -11.26 4.59 -15.07
N ALA A 278 -10.65 5.30 -16.00
CA ALA A 278 -11.32 6.36 -16.73
C ALA A 278 -12.03 5.73 -17.94
N VAL A 279 -13.25 6.18 -18.23
CA VAL A 279 -14.03 5.73 -19.38
C VAL A 279 -14.50 6.97 -20.14
N ALA A 280 -14.04 7.13 -21.38
CA ALA A 280 -14.49 8.20 -22.25
C ALA A 280 -15.34 7.62 -23.39
N HIS A 281 -16.60 8.02 -23.42
CA HIS A 281 -17.52 7.72 -24.50
C HIS A 281 -17.35 8.74 -25.62
N VAL A 282 -17.05 8.28 -26.83
CA VAL A 282 -16.83 9.13 -28.00
C VAL A 282 -17.86 8.81 -29.06
N TRP A 283 -18.70 9.79 -29.39
CA TRP A 283 -19.69 9.67 -30.47
C TRP A 283 -19.20 10.41 -31.70
N LEU A 284 -19.32 9.76 -32.85
CA LEU A 284 -18.89 10.29 -34.13
C LEU A 284 -20.01 10.18 -35.17
N VAL A 285 -20.01 11.12 -36.11
CA VAL A 285 -20.88 11.09 -37.28
C VAL A 285 -20.05 11.17 -38.54
N ARG A 286 -20.43 10.40 -39.56
CA ARG A 286 -19.76 10.45 -40.86
C ARG A 286 -20.01 11.80 -41.51
N GLU A 287 -18.99 12.39 -42.12
CA GLU A 287 -19.15 13.67 -42.80
C GLU A 287 -20.12 13.55 -43.98
N ARG A 288 -20.96 14.57 -44.19
CA ARG A 288 -21.85 14.60 -45.35
C ARG A 288 -21.04 14.95 -46.59
N GLY A 289 -21.04 14.06 -47.57
CA GLY A 289 -20.53 14.35 -48.92
C GLY A 289 -21.31 15.47 -49.61
N PRO A 290 -20.77 16.07 -50.68
CA PRO A 290 -21.49 17.05 -51.50
C PRO A 290 -22.84 16.48 -51.95
N THR A 291 -23.90 17.28 -51.91
CA THR A 291 -25.26 16.85 -52.29
C THR A 291 -25.27 16.23 -53.69
N GLY A 292 -25.54 14.92 -53.79
CA GLY A 292 -25.77 14.22 -55.06
C GLY A 292 -24.93 12.96 -55.33
N SER A 293 -23.92 12.63 -54.52
CA SER A 293 -23.15 11.39 -54.72
C SER A 293 -23.79 10.21 -53.97
N VAL A 294 -24.65 9.46 -54.66
CA VAL A 294 -25.12 8.14 -54.23
C VAL A 294 -24.51 7.11 -55.18
N GLN A 295 -23.35 6.53 -54.83
CA GLN A 295 -22.93 5.16 -55.16
C GLN A 295 -21.47 4.90 -54.75
N GLY A 296 -21.24 3.79 -54.03
CA GLY A 296 -19.93 3.26 -53.66
C GLY A 296 -19.70 3.26 -52.14
N ALA A 297 -19.10 2.19 -51.61
CA ALA A 297 -18.79 2.01 -50.19
C ALA A 297 -18.20 3.30 -49.60
N ASP A 298 -18.92 3.87 -48.65
CA ASP A 298 -18.70 5.23 -48.24
C ASP A 298 -17.49 5.34 -47.29
N ASN A 299 -16.34 5.69 -47.86
CA ASN A 299 -15.08 5.88 -47.14
C ASN A 299 -14.90 7.32 -46.63
N ARG A 300 -16.00 8.08 -46.44
CA ARG A 300 -15.97 9.43 -45.84
C ARG A 300 -15.49 9.37 -44.38
N PRO A 301 -14.69 10.34 -43.92
CA PRO A 301 -14.19 10.36 -42.55
C PRO A 301 -15.32 10.56 -41.55
N PHE A 302 -15.08 10.10 -40.33
CA PHE A 302 -15.88 10.41 -39.17
C PHE A 302 -15.40 11.70 -38.52
N ARG A 303 -16.33 12.48 -38.00
CA ARG A 303 -16.06 13.64 -37.16
C ARG A 303 -16.61 13.41 -35.76
N VAL A 304 -15.79 13.67 -34.75
CA VAL A 304 -16.21 13.66 -33.34
C VAL A 304 -17.29 14.73 -33.11
N VAL A 305 -18.40 14.34 -32.47
CA VAL A 305 -19.50 15.25 -32.12
C VAL A 305 -19.70 15.42 -30.63
N ARG A 306 -19.26 14.45 -29.82
CA ARG A 306 -19.40 14.47 -28.36
C ARG A 306 -18.38 13.54 -27.74
N ILE A 307 -17.80 13.97 -26.63
CA ILE A 307 -17.02 13.13 -25.72
C ILE A 307 -17.60 13.34 -24.32
N GLU A 308 -17.71 12.25 -23.56
CA GLU A 308 -18.06 12.30 -22.14
C GLU A 308 -17.14 11.38 -21.36
N GLY A 309 -16.36 11.96 -20.45
CA GLY A 309 -15.52 11.23 -19.51
C GLY A 309 -16.25 10.91 -18.19
N GLU A 310 -16.04 9.68 -17.71
CA GLU A 310 -16.44 9.23 -16.38
C GLU A 310 -15.30 8.45 -15.71
N GLU A 311 -15.38 8.29 -14.38
CA GLU A 311 -14.42 7.51 -13.59
C GLU A 311 -15.16 6.41 -12.83
N ILE A 312 -14.71 5.16 -13.00
CA ILE A 312 -15.28 4.00 -12.30
C ILE A 312 -14.32 3.58 -11.19
N SER A 313 -14.76 3.74 -9.93
CA SER A 313 -14.03 3.24 -8.76
C SER A 313 -14.04 1.70 -8.69
N LEU A 314 -12.90 1.10 -8.35
CA LEU A 314 -12.74 -0.35 -8.22
C LEU A 314 -12.98 -0.88 -6.81
N ALA A 315 -13.34 -0.01 -5.85
CA ALA A 315 -13.39 -0.38 -4.44
C ALA A 315 -14.36 -1.55 -4.15
N GLY A 316 -15.48 -1.61 -4.86
CA GLY A 316 -16.47 -2.69 -4.76
C GLY A 316 -16.35 -3.79 -5.83
N VAL A 317 -15.35 -3.73 -6.71
CA VAL A 317 -15.25 -4.64 -7.86
C VAL A 317 -14.42 -5.86 -7.51
N SER A 318 -15.00 -7.06 -7.60
CA SER A 318 -14.26 -8.31 -7.35
C SER A 318 -13.13 -8.54 -8.37
N PRO A 319 -11.99 -9.13 -7.98
CA PRO A 319 -10.90 -9.46 -8.91
C PRO A 319 -11.34 -10.53 -9.92
N HIS A 320 -10.85 -10.41 -11.16
CA HIS A 320 -11.14 -11.36 -12.22
C HIS A 320 -10.43 -12.70 -11.94
N PRO A 321 -11.17 -13.82 -11.84
CA PRO A 321 -10.62 -15.08 -11.31
C PRO A 321 -9.50 -15.66 -12.18
N LEU A 322 -9.58 -15.54 -13.51
CA LEU A 322 -8.55 -16.07 -14.40
C LEU A 322 -7.25 -15.24 -14.39
N VAL A 323 -7.37 -13.91 -14.23
CA VAL A 323 -6.20 -13.03 -14.15
C VAL A 323 -5.53 -13.22 -12.78
N ALA A 324 -6.31 -13.34 -11.71
CA ALA A 324 -5.79 -13.67 -10.39
C ALA A 324 -5.07 -15.04 -10.41
N GLN A 325 -5.70 -16.09 -10.92
CA GLN A 325 -5.07 -17.40 -11.01
C GLN A 325 -3.76 -17.38 -11.81
N ARG A 326 -3.70 -16.60 -12.90
CA ARG A 326 -2.49 -16.45 -13.72
C ARG A 326 -1.32 -15.85 -12.94
N LEU A 327 -1.60 -14.87 -12.08
CA LEU A 327 -0.60 -14.14 -11.30
C LEU A 327 -0.27 -14.77 -9.94
N GLU A 328 -1.02 -15.79 -9.51
CA GLU A 328 -0.96 -16.36 -8.17
C GLU A 328 0.47 -16.78 -7.75
N ARG A 329 1.22 -17.45 -8.64
CA ARG A 329 2.60 -17.86 -8.32
C ARG A 329 3.55 -16.68 -8.13
N ALA A 330 3.37 -15.64 -8.94
CA ALA A 330 4.15 -14.42 -8.82
C ALA A 330 3.78 -13.71 -7.51
N HIS A 331 2.49 -13.61 -7.21
CA HIS A 331 1.96 -13.05 -5.96
C HIS A 331 2.56 -13.76 -4.72
N GLN A 332 2.51 -15.08 -4.65
CA GLN A 332 3.06 -15.84 -3.52
C GLN A 332 4.57 -15.67 -3.37
N SER A 333 5.31 -15.57 -4.49
CA SER A 333 6.77 -15.34 -4.45
C SER A 333 7.10 -13.99 -3.79
N VAL A 334 6.34 -12.95 -4.15
CA VAL A 334 6.52 -11.60 -3.59
C VAL A 334 6.08 -11.55 -2.14
N ARG A 335 4.93 -12.16 -1.81
CA ARG A 335 4.42 -12.25 -0.44
C ARG A 335 5.45 -12.86 0.51
N LEU A 336 6.11 -13.95 0.10
CA LEU A 336 7.19 -14.57 0.86
C LEU A 336 8.46 -13.71 0.89
N TRP A 337 8.81 -13.06 -0.22
CA TRP A 337 10.00 -12.21 -0.28
C TRP A 337 9.95 -11.02 0.68
N VAL A 338 8.79 -10.39 0.84
CA VAL A 338 8.61 -9.23 1.75
C VAL A 338 8.91 -9.58 3.22
N LEU A 339 8.78 -10.86 3.59
CA LEU A 339 9.11 -11.37 4.93
C LEU A 339 10.62 -11.61 5.14
N THR A 340 11.42 -11.51 4.07
CA THR A 340 12.86 -11.71 4.14
C THR A 340 13.50 -10.61 5.02
N PRO A 341 14.33 -10.98 6.01
CA PRO A 341 15.10 -10.01 6.78
C PRO A 341 15.97 -9.15 5.89
N LEU A 342 15.88 -7.83 6.05
CA LEU A 342 16.75 -6.85 5.43
C LEU A 342 18.06 -6.68 6.21
N ALA A 343 17.98 -6.67 7.54
CA ALA A 343 19.11 -6.58 8.45
C ALA A 343 18.77 -7.16 9.83
N ARG A 344 19.76 -7.17 10.73
CA ARG A 344 19.57 -7.45 12.16
C ARG A 344 19.74 -6.19 12.99
N ILE A 345 19.02 -6.11 14.11
CA ILE A 345 19.16 -5.07 15.13
C ILE A 345 19.29 -5.72 16.51
N SER A 346 20.15 -5.18 17.37
CA SER A 346 20.30 -5.64 18.77
C SER A 346 19.43 -4.85 19.75
N GLY A 347 19.20 -3.58 19.47
CA GLY A 347 18.37 -2.68 20.27
C GLY A 347 16.87 -2.83 20.00
N PHE A 348 16.07 -2.11 20.80
CA PHE A 348 14.64 -1.98 20.61
C PHE A 348 14.32 -0.52 20.25
N TRP A 349 13.85 -0.28 19.03
CA TRP A 349 13.39 1.04 18.59
C TRP A 349 11.86 1.05 18.54
N SER A 350 11.22 2.07 19.10
CA SER A 350 9.76 2.17 19.17
C SER A 350 9.29 3.59 18.88
N ALA A 351 8.23 3.69 18.08
CA ALA A 351 7.56 4.93 17.76
C ALA A 351 6.48 5.33 18.80
N GLN A 352 6.26 4.52 19.85
CA GLN A 352 5.19 4.75 20.83
C GLN A 352 5.22 6.16 21.40
N TYR A 353 6.40 6.61 21.81
CA TYR A 353 6.60 7.93 22.38
C TYR A 353 7.23 8.91 21.40
N ALA A 354 7.27 8.60 20.10
CA ALA A 354 7.91 9.47 19.10
C ALA A 354 7.28 10.87 19.03
N ARG A 355 6.00 11.02 19.44
CA ARG A 355 5.34 12.33 19.56
C ARG A 355 5.48 12.97 20.94
N ALA A 356 6.13 12.32 21.90
CA ALA A 356 6.31 12.81 23.26
C ALA A 356 7.78 13.08 23.62
N SER A 357 8.69 12.36 22.98
CA SER A 357 10.12 12.42 23.20
C SER A 357 10.85 11.95 21.95
N ASP A 358 12.11 12.36 21.84
CA ASP A 358 12.95 11.90 20.75
C ASP A 358 13.13 10.37 20.73
N SER A 359 13.28 9.79 19.54
CA SER A 359 13.31 8.32 19.39
C SER A 359 14.22 7.85 18.26
N PRO A 360 14.98 6.75 18.46
CA PRO A 360 15.88 6.22 17.43
C PRO A 360 15.20 5.88 16.10
N ILE A 361 13.92 5.47 16.13
CA ILE A 361 13.19 5.04 14.93
C ILE A 361 12.87 6.21 13.98
N ILE A 362 12.64 7.41 14.54
CA ILE A 362 12.38 8.62 13.75
C ILE A 362 13.70 9.25 13.31
N ASP A 363 14.68 9.31 14.22
CA ASP A 363 16.03 9.77 13.90
C ASP A 363 16.67 8.95 12.78
N PHE A 364 16.43 7.63 12.76
CA PHE A 364 16.84 6.77 11.64
C PHE A 364 16.28 7.26 10.31
N VAL A 365 14.97 7.55 10.23
CA VAL A 365 14.36 8.05 8.98
C VAL A 365 14.98 9.38 8.58
N ASN A 366 15.10 10.32 9.53
CA ASN A 366 15.66 11.62 9.26
C ASN A 366 17.13 11.55 8.83
N GLU A 367 17.94 10.69 9.44
CA GLU A 367 19.34 10.56 9.09
C GLU A 367 19.54 9.89 7.73
N VAL A 368 18.69 8.93 7.34
CA VAL A 368 18.70 8.39 5.98
C VAL A 368 18.36 9.49 4.95
N GLN A 369 17.31 10.29 5.19
CA GLN A 369 16.94 11.40 4.33
C GLN A 369 18.09 12.42 4.22
N ARG A 370 18.71 12.79 5.34
CA ARG A 370 19.80 13.76 5.43
C ARG A 370 21.06 13.28 4.72
N ARG A 371 21.48 12.02 4.95
CA ARG A 371 22.65 11.44 4.29
C ARG A 371 22.45 11.22 2.79
N THR A 372 21.23 10.88 2.37
CA THR A 372 20.89 10.69 0.95
C THR A 372 20.98 12.01 0.19
N THR A 373 20.39 13.08 0.76
CA THR A 373 20.33 14.40 0.12
C THR A 373 21.58 15.26 0.33
N GLY A 374 22.38 14.96 1.36
CA GLY A 374 23.45 15.84 1.84
C GLY A 374 22.94 17.09 2.56
N ALA A 375 21.67 17.12 2.98
CA ALA A 375 21.06 18.27 3.62
C ALA A 375 21.62 18.55 5.03
N ASP A 376 21.48 19.79 5.50
CA ASP A 376 21.84 20.19 6.86
C ASP A 376 20.88 19.58 7.89
N LEU A 377 19.59 19.60 7.56
CA LEU A 377 18.47 19.20 8.42
C LEU A 377 17.61 18.15 7.73
N SER A 378 16.83 17.42 8.51
CA SER A 378 15.78 16.54 7.97
C SER A 378 14.54 16.57 8.83
N ALA A 379 13.36 16.47 8.22
CA ALA A 379 12.10 16.35 8.92
C ALA A 379 11.23 15.20 8.42
N THR A 380 10.56 14.55 9.36
CA THR A 380 9.54 13.52 9.09
C THR A 380 8.51 13.47 10.21
N ALA A 381 7.30 13.04 9.89
CA ALA A 381 6.27 12.77 10.89
C ALA A 381 6.49 11.41 11.55
N ALA A 382 6.02 11.27 12.78
CA ALA A 382 5.76 9.97 13.39
C ALA A 382 4.41 9.42 12.91
N PHE A 383 4.36 8.82 11.71
CA PHE A 383 3.12 8.38 11.06
C PHE A 383 2.36 7.33 11.88
N ASN A 384 3.08 6.32 12.36
CA ASN A 384 2.54 5.19 13.09
C ASN A 384 3.26 5.04 14.44
N THR A 385 2.59 5.39 15.52
CA THR A 385 3.14 5.28 16.88
C THR A 385 3.22 3.83 17.37
N THR A 386 2.70 2.84 16.63
CA THR A 386 2.84 1.42 16.98
C THR A 386 4.04 0.75 16.32
N ALA A 387 4.71 1.44 15.39
CA ALA A 387 5.87 0.91 14.69
C ALA A 387 7.04 0.64 15.65
N ARG A 388 7.74 -0.47 15.43
CA ARG A 388 8.86 -0.90 16.26
C ARG A 388 9.84 -1.77 15.49
N PHE A 389 11.13 -1.64 15.79
CA PHE A 389 12.14 -2.63 15.47
C PHE A 389 12.51 -3.35 16.77
N GLY A 390 12.13 -4.63 16.86
CA GLY A 390 12.53 -5.48 17.97
C GLY A 390 13.91 -6.11 17.73
N PRO A 391 14.60 -6.57 18.79
CA PRO A 391 15.84 -7.32 18.63
C PRO A 391 15.65 -8.50 17.67
N GLY A 392 16.58 -8.66 16.72
CA GLY A 392 16.51 -9.69 15.68
C GLY A 392 16.35 -9.09 14.30
N ALA A 393 15.56 -9.74 13.46
CA ALA A 393 15.40 -9.36 12.05
C ALA A 393 14.53 -8.11 11.89
N VAL A 394 14.98 -7.19 11.03
CA VAL A 394 14.17 -6.09 10.48
C VAL A 394 13.75 -6.49 9.08
N ARG A 395 12.46 -6.50 8.79
CA ARG A 395 11.85 -6.92 7.52
C ARG A 395 11.32 -5.71 6.74
N LEU A 396 11.01 -5.91 5.45
CA LEU A 396 10.42 -4.85 4.62
C LEU A 396 9.05 -4.38 5.15
N SER A 397 8.27 -5.27 5.76
CA SER A 397 7.03 -4.92 6.46
C SER A 397 7.26 -3.93 7.60
N ASP A 398 8.39 -4.03 8.30
CA ASP A 398 8.70 -3.14 9.43
C ASP A 398 9.05 -1.73 8.92
N VAL A 399 9.73 -1.63 7.77
CA VAL A 399 9.99 -0.35 7.09
C VAL A 399 8.69 0.34 6.68
N ALA A 400 7.76 -0.43 6.11
CA ALA A 400 6.46 0.09 5.72
C ALA A 400 5.59 0.49 6.91
N ALA A 401 5.72 -0.19 8.05
CA ALA A 401 5.03 0.17 9.28
C ALA A 401 5.48 1.54 9.80
N ILE A 402 6.76 1.91 9.63
CA ILE A 402 7.28 3.25 9.98
C ILE A 402 6.87 4.28 8.94
N TYR A 403 7.01 3.95 7.65
CA TYR A 403 6.76 4.87 6.53
C TYR A 403 5.69 4.29 5.56
N PRO A 404 4.40 4.50 5.86
CA PRO A 404 3.29 3.88 5.12
C PRO A 404 2.91 4.62 3.83
N TYR A 405 3.50 5.78 3.57
CA TYR A 405 3.24 6.58 2.38
C TYR A 405 4.31 6.39 1.30
N GLU A 406 3.93 6.53 0.04
CA GLU A 406 4.83 6.51 -1.12
C GLU A 406 5.31 7.91 -1.47
N ASN A 407 5.68 8.67 -0.45
CA ASN A 407 6.21 10.00 -0.67
C ASN A 407 7.64 9.89 -1.22
N THR A 408 7.99 10.81 -2.10
CA THR A 408 9.35 10.95 -2.63
C THR A 408 10.16 11.90 -1.76
N LEU A 409 11.48 11.72 -1.76
CA LEU A 409 12.40 12.58 -1.02
C LEU A 409 12.64 13.89 -1.77
N ARG A 410 12.61 14.99 -1.03
CA ARG A 410 12.95 16.35 -1.48
C ARG A 410 13.93 16.98 -0.50
N ALA A 411 14.73 17.93 -0.97
CA ALA A 411 15.37 18.90 -0.08
C ALA A 411 15.18 20.32 -0.58
N ILE A 412 14.92 21.24 0.34
CA ILE A 412 14.67 22.65 0.07
C ILE A 412 15.65 23.55 0.80
N ARG A 413 15.89 24.73 0.26
CA ARG A 413 16.57 25.83 0.93
C ARG A 413 15.57 26.56 1.84
N ILE A 414 15.83 26.58 3.14
CA ILE A 414 14.97 27.22 4.16
C ILE A 414 15.80 28.19 5.00
N ASP A 415 15.22 29.32 5.40
CA ASP A 415 15.87 30.25 6.34
C ASP A 415 15.46 29.96 7.80
N GLY A 416 16.17 30.57 8.75
CA GLY A 416 15.92 30.35 10.17
C GLY A 416 14.53 30.82 10.64
N ALA A 417 13.94 31.81 9.97
CA ALA A 417 12.59 32.27 10.26
C ALA A 417 11.54 31.21 9.85
N ALA A 418 11.61 30.73 8.61
CA ALA A 418 10.73 29.69 8.08
C ALA A 418 10.94 28.35 8.80
N LEU A 419 12.18 27.99 9.20
CA LEU A 419 12.44 26.80 10.02
C LEU A 419 11.75 26.89 11.38
N LYS A 420 11.78 28.06 12.03
CA LYS A 420 11.08 28.27 13.28
C LYS A 420 9.56 28.19 13.08
N GLU A 421 9.03 28.81 12.03
CA GLU A 421 7.60 28.75 11.68
C GLU A 421 7.15 27.31 11.42
N TYR A 422 7.94 26.52 10.70
CA TYR A 422 7.71 25.10 10.47
C TYR A 422 7.60 24.31 11.79
N LEU A 423 8.55 24.52 12.71
CA LEU A 423 8.52 23.87 14.04
C LEU A 423 7.33 24.33 14.89
N GLU A 424 6.93 25.60 14.82
CA GLU A 424 5.74 26.13 15.51
C GLU A 424 4.45 25.50 14.95
N GLN A 425 4.36 25.34 13.62
CA GLN A 425 3.25 24.66 12.95
C GLN A 425 3.15 23.20 13.39
N ALA A 426 4.28 22.47 13.43
CA ALA A 426 4.30 21.11 13.97
C ALA A 426 3.88 21.09 15.46
N ALA A 427 4.40 22.01 16.28
CA ALA A 427 4.08 22.11 17.70
C ALA A 427 2.60 22.44 17.99
N ALA A 428 1.84 22.96 17.01
CA ALA A 428 0.40 23.21 17.13
C ALA A 428 -0.41 21.92 17.41
N TYR A 429 0.18 20.74 17.13
CA TYR A 429 -0.36 19.43 17.51
C TYR A 429 -0.68 19.30 19.00
N PHE A 430 -0.05 20.08 19.87
CA PHE A 430 -0.36 20.12 21.30
C PHE A 430 -1.27 21.29 21.66
N ARG A 431 -2.09 21.13 22.69
CA ARG A 431 -2.80 22.24 23.35
C ARG A 431 -1.87 22.93 24.34
N THR A 432 -2.19 24.17 24.70
CA THR A 432 -1.42 24.92 25.70
C THR A 432 -1.60 24.25 27.06
N PHE A 433 -0.50 23.90 27.72
CA PHE A 433 -0.50 23.22 29.00
C PHE A 433 -1.18 24.09 30.07
N GLY A 434 -2.03 23.46 30.89
CA GLY A 434 -2.84 24.14 31.90
C GLY A 434 -4.16 24.73 31.36
N GLN A 435 -4.47 24.55 30.06
CA GLN A 435 -5.76 24.90 29.49
C GLN A 435 -6.51 23.65 28.99
N GLY A 436 -7.53 23.23 29.74
CA GLY A 436 -8.36 22.06 29.43
C GLY A 436 -7.72 20.72 29.82
N ASP A 437 -8.49 19.65 29.63
CA ASP A 437 -8.14 18.31 30.15
C ASP A 437 -7.28 17.48 29.19
N GLN A 438 -7.22 17.83 27.90
CA GLN A 438 -6.49 17.08 26.87
C GLN A 438 -5.30 17.86 26.36
N ILE A 439 -4.10 17.29 26.45
CA ILE A 439 -2.86 17.95 25.99
C ILE A 439 -2.61 17.80 24.49
N VAL A 440 -3.20 16.79 23.84
CA VAL A 440 -3.13 16.58 22.39
C VAL A 440 -4.30 17.30 21.72
N ASN A 441 -4.02 17.99 20.62
CA ASN A 441 -5.02 18.58 19.75
C ASN A 441 -5.46 17.56 18.70
N ASP A 442 -6.50 16.80 19.01
CA ASP A 442 -7.10 15.76 18.17
C ASP A 442 -7.70 16.26 16.85
N SER A 443 -7.95 17.57 16.72
CA SER A 443 -8.33 18.17 15.44
C SER A 443 -7.18 18.24 14.42
N ILE A 444 -5.92 18.08 14.86
CA ILE A 444 -4.75 18.00 14.00
C ILE A 444 -4.37 16.52 13.87
N PRO A 445 -4.45 15.94 12.66
CA PRO A 445 -4.02 14.57 12.45
C PRO A 445 -2.57 14.38 12.88
N GLY A 446 -2.28 13.29 13.58
CA GLY A 446 -0.94 13.08 14.15
C GLY A 446 0.19 12.94 13.14
N TYR A 447 -0.12 12.62 11.87
CA TYR A 447 0.85 12.68 10.79
C TYR A 447 1.25 14.11 10.41
N ASN A 448 0.68 15.16 11.02
CA ASN A 448 1.09 16.57 10.88
C ASN A 448 1.99 17.06 12.04
N PHE A 449 2.41 16.17 12.94
CA PHE A 449 3.47 16.44 13.89
C PHE A 449 4.81 15.95 13.33
N ASP A 450 5.60 16.88 12.83
CA ASP A 450 6.95 16.60 12.30
C ASP A 450 8.03 16.82 13.35
N ILE A 451 9.07 15.99 13.25
CA ILE A 451 10.26 16.01 14.10
C ILE A 451 11.44 16.34 13.20
N VAL A 452 12.26 17.31 13.62
CA VAL A 452 13.41 17.80 12.83
C VAL A 452 14.71 17.34 13.48
N SER A 453 15.55 16.63 12.73
CA SER A 453 16.92 16.29 13.15
C SER A 453 17.93 17.25 12.48
N GLY A 454 19.07 17.47 13.13
CA GLY A 454 20.11 18.43 12.70
C GLY A 454 20.06 19.80 13.42
N VAL A 455 19.04 20.02 14.25
CA VAL A 455 18.92 21.17 15.17
C VAL A 455 18.49 20.69 16.54
N ASP A 456 18.95 21.38 17.58
CA ASP A 456 18.44 21.22 18.94
C ASP A 456 17.31 22.22 19.20
N TYR A 457 16.21 21.81 19.84
CA TYR A 457 15.11 22.73 20.17
C TYR A 457 14.26 22.29 21.36
N VAL A 458 13.54 23.24 21.94
CA VAL A 458 12.61 23.03 23.05
C VAL A 458 11.21 23.47 22.63
N ILE A 459 10.23 22.60 22.87
CA ILE A 459 8.80 22.91 22.72
C ILE A 459 8.24 23.28 24.09
N ASP A 460 8.01 24.56 24.34
CA ASP A 460 7.43 25.07 25.58
C ASP A 460 5.90 25.15 25.49
N LEU A 461 5.22 24.12 26.01
CA LEU A 461 3.77 24.03 25.98
C LEU A 461 3.08 24.97 26.97
N ALA A 462 3.81 25.65 27.87
CA ALA A 462 3.21 26.73 28.67
C ALA A 462 3.01 28.02 27.85
N GLN A 463 3.59 28.10 26.64
CA GLN A 463 3.42 29.23 25.74
C GLN A 463 2.24 29.01 24.77
N PRO A 464 1.60 30.11 24.30
CA PRO A 464 0.56 30.03 23.29
C PRO A 464 1.07 29.39 21.99
N VAL A 465 0.17 28.75 21.25
CA VAL A 465 0.43 28.23 19.89
C VAL A 465 1.08 29.33 19.03
N GLY A 466 2.15 29.00 18.31
CA GLY A 466 2.92 29.97 17.51
C GLY A 466 4.05 30.68 18.27
N SER A 467 4.27 30.37 19.56
CA SER A 467 5.37 30.93 20.36
C SER A 467 6.01 29.91 21.31
N ARG A 468 6.03 28.64 20.91
CA ARG A 468 6.48 27.50 21.74
C ARG A 468 7.93 27.13 21.51
N ILE A 469 8.50 27.40 20.35
CA ILE A 469 9.85 26.98 19.99
C ILE A 469 10.88 27.90 20.64
N ARG A 470 11.68 27.31 21.53
CA ARG A 470 12.76 27.95 22.28
C ARG A 470 14.07 27.20 22.06
N GLN A 471 15.18 27.87 22.34
CA GLN A 471 16.52 27.27 22.27
C GLN A 471 16.80 26.56 20.95
N LEU A 472 16.33 27.10 19.82
CA LEU A 472 16.62 26.56 18.50
C LEU A 472 18.11 26.78 18.18
N VAL A 473 18.89 25.71 18.19
CA VAL A 473 20.36 25.73 18.10
C VAL A 473 20.80 24.82 16.96
N SER A 474 21.74 25.28 16.15
CA SER A 474 22.43 24.47 15.13
C SER A 474 23.93 24.67 15.27
N GLY A 475 24.71 23.58 15.29
CA GLY A 475 26.17 23.64 15.46
C GLY A 475 26.63 24.39 16.72
N GLY A 476 25.84 24.34 17.80
CA GLY A 476 26.13 25.03 19.06
C GLY A 476 25.82 26.54 19.08
N ARG A 477 25.22 27.11 18.02
CA ARG A 477 24.78 28.51 17.98
C ARG A 477 23.27 28.63 17.84
N LEU A 478 22.70 29.66 18.48
CA LEU A 478 21.29 30.02 18.30
C LEU A 478 21.03 30.42 16.84
N VAL A 479 20.03 29.78 16.23
CA VAL A 479 19.58 30.05 14.87
C VAL A 479 19.04 31.48 14.78
N GLN A 480 19.59 32.27 13.87
CA GLN A 480 19.10 33.59 13.52
C GLN A 480 18.07 33.51 12.39
N PRO A 481 17.12 34.46 12.29
CA PRO A 481 16.11 34.46 11.23
C PRO A 481 16.67 34.38 9.81
N THR A 482 17.86 34.93 9.58
CA THR A 482 18.52 34.99 8.28
C THR A 482 19.50 33.84 8.02
N ASP A 483 19.71 32.93 8.98
CA ASP A 483 20.55 31.76 8.76
C ASP A 483 19.91 30.89 7.69
N SER A 484 20.72 30.19 6.90
CA SER A 484 20.25 29.44 5.74
C SER A 484 20.64 27.97 5.84
N PHE A 485 19.66 27.10 5.67
CA PHE A 485 19.80 25.66 5.78
C PHE A 485 19.22 24.97 4.55
N THR A 486 19.64 23.73 4.35
CA THR A 486 18.94 22.76 3.50
C THR A 486 18.17 21.79 4.39
N LEU A 487 16.88 21.60 4.10
CA LEU A 487 15.99 20.71 4.85
C LEU A 487 15.51 19.59 3.94
N ALA A 488 15.84 18.34 4.29
CA ALA A 488 15.31 17.15 3.65
C ALA A 488 13.93 16.79 4.24
N LEU A 489 12.96 16.50 3.38
CA LEU A 489 11.59 16.22 3.76
C LEU A 489 10.87 15.49 2.64
N ASN A 490 9.65 15.06 2.90
CA ASN A 490 8.83 14.40 1.88
C ASN A 490 8.15 15.38 0.92
N SER A 491 7.82 14.91 -0.28
CA SER A 491 7.13 15.71 -1.32
C SER A 491 5.83 16.33 -0.84
N TYR A 492 5.01 15.58 -0.09
CA TYR A 492 3.75 16.09 0.48
C TYR A 492 3.95 17.36 1.32
N ARG A 493 4.99 17.41 2.15
CA ARG A 493 5.33 18.58 2.96
C ARG A 493 5.91 19.72 2.15
N GLN A 494 6.77 19.40 1.17
CA GLN A 494 7.35 20.43 0.31
C GLN A 494 6.26 21.19 -0.47
N GLU A 495 5.16 20.53 -0.83
CA GLU A 495 3.98 21.14 -1.47
C GLU A 495 3.05 21.89 -0.47
N GLY A 496 3.41 21.94 0.81
CA GLY A 496 2.65 22.59 1.89
C GLY A 496 1.56 21.73 2.53
N GLY A 497 1.54 20.42 2.27
CA GLY A 497 0.58 19.49 2.86
C GLY A 497 0.62 19.50 4.39
N GLY A 498 -0.54 19.49 5.04
CA GLY A 498 -0.66 19.56 6.51
C GLY A 498 -0.65 20.98 7.09
N GLY A 499 -0.80 22.01 6.25
CA GLY A 499 -0.79 23.41 6.66
C GLY A 499 0.61 24.03 6.72
N PHE A 500 1.58 23.43 6.05
CA PHE A 500 2.97 23.91 5.97
C PHE A 500 3.17 24.83 4.75
N ASP A 501 2.26 25.79 4.55
CA ASP A 501 2.25 26.66 3.37
C ASP A 501 3.51 27.51 3.23
N MET A 502 4.23 27.78 4.33
CA MET A 502 5.51 28.51 4.34
C MET A 502 6.61 27.82 3.49
N LEU A 503 6.44 26.54 3.16
CA LEU A 503 7.38 25.80 2.32
C LEU A 503 7.13 25.99 0.82
N ARG A 504 5.93 26.44 0.42
CA ARG A 504 5.57 26.56 -0.99
C ARG A 504 6.44 27.60 -1.69
N GLY A 505 7.00 27.19 -2.83
CA GLY A 505 7.85 28.06 -3.65
C GLY A 505 9.27 28.27 -3.11
N LEU A 506 9.63 27.65 -1.98
CA LEU A 506 11.03 27.64 -1.54
C LEU A 506 11.90 26.88 -2.56
N PRO A 507 13.17 27.30 -2.78
CA PRO A 507 14.03 26.67 -3.77
C PRO A 507 14.28 25.19 -3.43
N VAL A 508 13.91 24.30 -4.36
CA VAL A 508 14.23 22.87 -4.29
C VAL A 508 15.70 22.70 -4.69
N VAL A 509 16.48 22.07 -3.81
CA VAL A 509 17.93 21.81 -4.01
C VAL A 509 18.24 20.33 -4.20
N TYR A 510 17.26 19.44 -3.96
CA TYR A 510 17.33 18.01 -4.25
C TYR A 510 15.95 17.50 -4.67
N ASP A 511 15.87 16.89 -5.85
CA ASP A 511 14.72 16.12 -6.31
C ASP A 511 15.17 15.06 -7.31
N HIS A 512 15.13 13.81 -6.88
CA HIS A 512 15.42 12.63 -7.70
C HIS A 512 14.22 11.68 -7.82
N GLU A 513 13.02 12.12 -7.38
CA GLU A 513 11.80 11.29 -7.30
C GLU A 513 11.95 9.94 -6.59
N GLU A 514 12.96 9.81 -5.72
CA GLU A 514 13.21 8.56 -5.00
C GLU A 514 12.18 8.35 -3.90
N ASN A 515 11.54 7.18 -3.90
CA ASN A 515 10.61 6.78 -2.86
C ASN A 515 11.34 6.61 -1.51
N ILE A 516 10.87 7.30 -0.46
CA ILE A 516 11.53 7.28 0.85
C ILE A 516 11.54 5.87 1.45
N ARG A 517 10.50 5.06 1.26
CA ARG A 517 10.47 3.69 1.78
C ARG A 517 11.54 2.82 1.14
N ASP A 518 11.74 2.95 -0.17
CA ASP A 518 12.77 2.19 -0.89
C ASP A 518 14.17 2.61 -0.42
N LEU A 519 14.40 3.92 -0.22
CA LEU A 519 15.63 4.44 0.36
C LEU A 519 15.90 3.87 1.76
N LEU A 520 14.88 3.82 2.62
CA LEU A 520 15.00 3.22 3.96
C LEU A 520 15.32 1.72 3.87
N ALA A 521 14.62 0.97 3.02
CA ALA A 521 14.86 -0.47 2.85
C ALA A 521 16.28 -0.76 2.34
N ASP A 522 16.74 -0.02 1.33
CA ASP A 522 18.09 -0.14 0.78
C ASP A 522 19.16 0.26 1.81
N TRP A 523 18.89 1.29 2.60
CA TRP A 523 19.79 1.68 3.68
C TRP A 523 19.93 0.58 4.72
N ILE A 524 18.81 -0.01 5.15
CA ILE A 524 18.79 -1.10 6.12
C ILE A 524 19.58 -2.30 5.58
N ARG A 525 19.36 -2.70 4.32
CA ARG A 525 20.12 -3.80 3.69
C ARG A 525 21.62 -3.59 3.73
N ARG A 526 22.09 -2.35 3.57
CA ARG A 526 23.52 -2.00 3.59
C ARG A 526 24.09 -1.89 5.01
N ALA A 527 23.25 -1.63 5.99
CA ALA A 527 23.63 -1.38 7.37
C ALA A 527 23.33 -2.58 8.29
N ASP A 528 23.66 -3.82 7.88
CA ASP A 528 23.57 -5.01 8.76
C ASP A 528 24.85 -5.20 9.60
N PRO A 529 24.80 -5.12 10.95
CA PRO A 529 23.62 -4.85 11.78
C PRO A 529 23.31 -3.35 11.94
N LEU A 530 22.05 -3.02 12.18
CA LEU A 530 21.62 -1.68 12.56
C LEU A 530 22.08 -1.36 13.99
N VAL A 531 22.83 -0.27 14.14
CA VAL A 531 23.42 0.18 15.40
C VAL A 531 22.75 1.49 15.82
N THR A 532 22.32 1.60 17.09
CA THR A 532 21.52 2.76 17.57
C THR A 532 22.33 4.05 17.56
N GLU A 533 23.60 3.95 17.96
CA GLU A 533 24.54 5.05 18.09
C GLU A 533 24.86 5.75 16.75
N ASP A 534 24.61 5.08 15.62
CA ASP A 534 24.84 5.65 14.28
C ASP A 534 23.74 6.63 13.85
N TYR A 535 22.60 6.63 14.54
CA TYR A 535 21.40 7.37 14.13
C TYR A 535 20.82 8.23 15.24
N PHE A 536 20.82 7.77 16.49
CA PHE A 536 20.10 8.43 17.57
C PHE A 536 20.96 9.47 18.29
N THR A 537 20.52 10.72 18.29
CA THR A 537 21.10 11.79 19.11
C THR A 537 19.98 12.70 19.60
N PRO A 538 19.68 12.72 20.92
CA PRO A 538 18.58 13.51 21.46
C PRO A 538 18.70 15.00 21.08
N SER A 539 17.76 15.49 20.29
CA SER A 539 17.80 16.84 19.73
C SER A 539 16.64 17.72 20.22
N TRP A 540 15.55 17.13 20.74
CA TRP A 540 14.40 17.92 21.19
C TRP A 540 13.76 17.42 22.47
N ARG A 541 13.03 18.33 23.13
CA ARG A 541 12.26 18.03 24.35
C ARG A 541 11.07 18.95 24.53
N ILE A 542 10.10 18.48 25.30
CA ILE A 542 8.93 19.25 25.74
C ILE A 542 9.19 19.83 27.13
N VAL A 543 8.78 21.07 27.36
CA VAL A 543 8.75 21.72 28.68
C VAL A 543 7.39 22.41 28.92
N PRO A 544 6.99 22.66 30.19
CA PRO A 544 7.61 22.19 31.43
C PRO A 544 7.54 20.66 31.58
N ALA A 545 8.27 20.09 32.54
CA ALA A 545 8.32 18.64 32.76
C ALA A 545 6.92 18.02 32.98
N ALA A 546 6.02 18.72 33.66
CA ALA A 546 4.63 18.30 33.84
C ALA A 546 3.85 18.22 32.52
N ALA A 547 4.15 19.10 31.55
CA ALA A 547 3.57 19.02 30.21
C ALA A 547 4.14 17.83 29.44
N ALA A 548 5.45 17.58 29.53
CA ALA A 548 6.08 16.42 28.93
C ALA A 548 5.50 15.11 29.47
N GLU A 549 5.25 15.03 30.78
CA GLU A 549 4.59 13.88 31.41
C GLU A 549 3.15 13.71 30.94
N ALA A 550 2.37 14.80 30.87
CA ALA A 550 1.01 14.76 30.34
C ALA A 550 0.98 14.26 28.88
N VAL A 551 1.88 14.75 28.02
CA VAL A 551 2.00 14.27 26.64
C VAL A 551 2.41 12.81 26.61
N ARG A 552 3.39 12.40 27.40
CA ARG A 552 3.81 11.00 27.49
C ARG A 552 2.67 10.09 27.92
N ASN A 553 1.83 10.51 28.86
CA ASN A 553 0.66 9.76 29.32
C ASN A 553 -0.39 9.62 28.22
N ALA A 554 -0.56 10.63 27.36
CA ALA A 554 -1.47 10.57 26.20
C ALA A 554 -1.05 9.51 25.16
N PHE A 555 0.24 9.15 25.11
CA PHE A 555 0.78 8.08 24.27
C PHE A 555 1.20 6.83 25.06
N GLY A 556 0.91 6.83 26.37
CA GLY A 556 1.12 5.68 27.23
C GLY A 556 0.18 4.53 26.85
N PRO A 557 0.49 3.30 27.25
CA PRO A 557 -0.52 2.24 27.19
C PRO A 557 -1.75 2.70 28.00
N PRO A 558 -2.98 2.46 27.52
CA PRO A 558 -4.18 2.93 28.21
C PRO A 558 -4.14 2.48 29.68
N GLU A 559 -4.39 3.40 30.60
CA GLU A 559 -4.50 3.10 32.03
C GLU A 559 -5.49 1.95 32.22
N ALA A 560 -5.10 0.98 33.05
CA ALA A 560 -6.01 -0.07 33.48
C ALA A 560 -7.13 0.59 34.30
N VAL A 561 -8.26 0.87 33.67
CA VAL A 561 -9.48 1.25 34.37
C VAL A 561 -9.82 0.10 35.30
N THR A 562 -9.54 0.29 36.58
CA THR A 562 -10.00 -0.62 37.63
C THR A 562 -11.49 -0.33 37.78
N PRO A 563 -12.42 -1.26 37.47
CA PRO A 563 -13.83 -0.97 37.61
C PRO A 563 -14.14 -0.78 39.10
N GLN A 564 -14.36 0.47 39.50
CA GLN A 564 -14.92 0.80 40.80
C GLN A 564 -16.40 0.43 40.72
N ALA A 565 -16.79 -0.63 41.44
CA ALA A 565 -18.15 -1.13 41.48
C ALA A 565 -19.09 -0.06 42.06
N ALA A 566 -19.82 0.63 41.19
CA ALA A 566 -20.99 1.41 41.56
C ALA A 566 -22.24 0.61 41.16
N LEU A 567 -22.93 0.07 42.16
CA LEU A 567 -24.26 -0.51 42.02
C LEU A 567 -25.26 0.60 41.71
N VAL A 568 -25.98 0.49 40.59
CA VAL A 568 -27.20 1.25 40.34
C VAL A 568 -28.32 0.25 39.98
N PRO A 569 -29.53 0.35 40.58
CA PRO A 569 -30.58 -0.64 40.41
C PRO A 569 -31.26 -0.53 39.04
N VAL A 570 -31.60 -1.68 38.48
CA VAL A 570 -32.42 -1.79 37.26
C VAL A 570 -33.87 -1.72 37.66
N ASP A 571 -34.58 -0.67 37.25
CA ASP A 571 -36.03 -0.73 37.09
C ASP A 571 -36.53 0.19 35.97
N SER A 572 -37.43 -0.38 35.17
CA SER A 572 -38.31 0.22 34.15
C SER A 572 -37.68 0.72 32.84
N VAL A 573 -37.98 0.04 31.72
CA VAL A 573 -38.85 0.56 30.63
C VAL A 573 -39.36 -0.61 29.78
N THR A 574 -40.69 -0.62 29.57
CA THR A 574 -41.52 -1.55 28.78
C THR A 574 -41.43 -1.33 27.25
N PRO A 575 -41.82 -2.30 26.40
CA PRO A 575 -41.67 -2.24 24.95
C PRO A 575 -42.99 -1.84 24.22
N ALA A 576 -42.88 -1.17 23.06
CA ALA A 576 -43.71 -1.40 21.86
C ALA A 576 -43.43 -0.35 20.76
N PHE A 577 -43.14 -0.78 19.52
CA PHE A 577 -44.13 -0.86 18.41
C PHE A 577 -43.44 -1.31 17.09
N ALA A 578 -44.08 -2.28 16.41
CA ALA A 578 -43.88 -2.68 15.01
C ALA A 578 -44.86 -1.88 14.11
N GLY A 579 -44.73 -1.66 12.79
CA GLY A 579 -43.87 -2.09 11.65
C GLY A 579 -44.31 -1.21 10.45
N PRO A 580 -44.46 -1.68 9.17
CA PRO A 580 -43.65 -2.52 8.27
C PRO A 580 -43.00 -1.64 7.14
N ASP A 581 -42.18 -2.04 6.17
CA ASP A 581 -42.31 -3.14 5.21
C ASP A 581 -41.03 -3.29 4.33
N THR A 582 -40.85 -4.54 3.86
CA THR A 582 -40.15 -5.04 2.65
C THR A 582 -38.75 -4.59 2.20
N ALA A 583 -37.76 -5.45 2.50
CA ALA A 583 -36.90 -6.05 1.46
C ALA A 583 -36.49 -7.46 1.90
N ARG A 584 -36.80 -8.49 1.09
CA ARG A 584 -36.41 -9.89 1.36
C ARG A 584 -34.89 -10.03 1.21
N PRO A 585 -34.15 -10.51 2.22
CA PRO A 585 -32.82 -11.04 2.00
C PRO A 585 -32.95 -12.42 1.36
N GLU A 586 -32.11 -12.69 0.37
CA GLU A 586 -31.85 -14.04 -0.12
C GLU A 586 -31.56 -14.95 1.07
N ARG A 587 -32.19 -16.14 1.10
CA ARG A 587 -31.96 -17.11 2.17
C ARG A 587 -30.47 -17.50 2.14
N PRO A 588 -29.69 -17.21 3.21
CA PRO A 588 -28.39 -17.83 3.34
C PRO A 588 -28.62 -19.34 3.45
N THR A 589 -27.85 -20.10 2.69
CA THR A 589 -27.70 -21.54 2.89
C THR A 589 -27.49 -21.78 4.39
N PRO A 590 -28.23 -22.70 5.04
CA PRO A 590 -28.15 -22.86 6.49
C PRO A 590 -26.71 -23.22 6.88
N VAL A 591 -26.02 -22.25 7.46
CA VAL A 591 -24.70 -22.43 8.03
C VAL A 591 -24.89 -23.30 9.26
N VAL A 592 -24.44 -24.55 9.22
CA VAL A 592 -24.55 -25.46 10.36
C VAL A 592 -23.60 -24.95 11.44
N PRO A 593 -24.11 -24.48 12.60
CA PRO A 593 -23.24 -23.99 13.66
C PRO A 593 -22.47 -25.15 14.28
N VAL A 594 -21.17 -24.93 14.51
CA VAL A 594 -20.26 -25.88 15.15
C VAL A 594 -20.41 -25.82 16.68
N ALA A 595 -20.78 -24.65 17.21
CA ALA A 595 -21.09 -24.44 18.62
C ALA A 595 -21.98 -23.20 18.81
N HIS A 596 -22.47 -22.99 20.03
CA HIS A 596 -23.09 -21.72 20.43
C HIS A 596 -22.24 -21.08 21.52
N LEU A 597 -21.69 -19.89 21.29
CA LEU A 597 -20.93 -19.18 22.32
C LEU A 597 -21.87 -18.34 23.20
N LYS A 598 -21.71 -18.44 24.53
CA LYS A 598 -22.55 -17.69 25.48
C LYS A 598 -22.28 -16.19 25.42
N LEU A 599 -21.02 -15.80 25.24
CA LEU A 599 -20.54 -14.43 25.20
C LEU A 599 -19.59 -14.26 24.01
N PRO A 600 -19.45 -13.04 23.46
CA PRO A 600 -18.47 -12.80 22.41
C PRO A 600 -17.06 -12.94 22.99
N LEU A 601 -16.19 -13.62 22.26
CA LEU A 601 -14.81 -13.85 22.66
C LEU A 601 -13.89 -12.88 21.93
N LYS A 602 -13.36 -11.90 22.67
CA LYS A 602 -12.51 -10.86 22.11
C LYS A 602 -11.02 -11.20 22.24
N ARG A 603 -10.26 -10.78 21.24
CA ARG A 603 -8.79 -10.73 21.26
C ARG A 603 -8.31 -9.63 22.21
N SER A 604 -7.11 -9.83 22.77
CA SER A 604 -6.35 -8.82 23.51
C SER A 604 -4.85 -9.08 23.34
N ASP A 605 -4.01 -8.09 23.65
CA ASP A 605 -2.55 -8.27 23.68
C ASP A 605 -2.06 -8.96 24.97
N LYS A 606 -2.98 -9.31 25.88
CA LYS A 606 -2.73 -10.07 27.12
C LYS A 606 -3.42 -11.43 27.08
N GLU A 607 -3.18 -12.29 28.06
CA GLU A 607 -3.97 -13.52 28.20
C GLU A 607 -5.49 -13.22 28.24
N HIS A 608 -6.27 -13.85 27.35
CA HIS A 608 -7.69 -13.60 27.16
C HIS A 608 -8.47 -14.90 26.93
N ALA A 609 -9.80 -14.82 27.04
CA ALA A 609 -10.70 -15.98 27.05
C ALA A 609 -10.66 -16.78 25.73
N LEU A 610 -10.65 -16.10 24.58
CA LEU A 610 -10.53 -16.74 23.26
C LEU A 610 -9.25 -17.58 23.15
N GLY A 611 -8.11 -17.03 23.53
CA GLY A 611 -6.84 -17.73 23.43
C GLY A 611 -6.69 -18.90 24.39
N ARG A 612 -7.28 -18.81 25.60
CA ARG A 612 -7.40 -19.96 26.52
C ARG A 612 -8.23 -21.09 25.91
N LEU A 613 -9.35 -20.75 25.28
CA LEU A 613 -10.22 -21.72 24.61
C LEU A 613 -9.51 -22.41 23.42
N ILE A 614 -8.73 -21.64 22.64
CA ILE A 614 -7.90 -22.17 21.56
C ILE A 614 -6.82 -23.11 22.11
N ALA A 615 -6.11 -22.71 23.18
CA ALA A 615 -5.08 -23.53 23.79
C ALA A 615 -5.65 -24.86 24.31
N ASP A 616 -6.85 -24.85 24.89
CA ASP A 616 -7.53 -26.08 25.27
C ASP A 616 -7.89 -26.94 24.05
N GLY A 617 -8.35 -26.31 22.96
CA GLY A 617 -8.58 -26.97 21.68
C GLY A 617 -7.33 -27.68 21.15
N TYR A 618 -6.18 -27.00 21.17
CA TYR A 618 -4.89 -27.57 20.75
C TYR A 618 -4.50 -28.77 21.61
N ARG A 619 -4.52 -28.61 22.94
CA ARG A 619 -4.15 -29.67 23.88
C ARG A 619 -5.04 -30.91 23.72
N ASN A 620 -6.36 -30.72 23.57
CA ASN A 620 -7.31 -31.82 23.41
C ASN A 620 -7.22 -32.47 22.03
N GLY A 621 -7.07 -31.66 20.97
CA GLY A 621 -6.96 -32.14 19.59
C GLY A 621 -5.67 -32.95 19.38
N ALA A 622 -4.54 -32.42 19.83
CA ALA A 622 -3.24 -33.08 19.71
C ALA A 622 -2.94 -34.11 20.81
N ARG A 623 -3.79 -34.24 21.84
CA ARG A 623 -3.61 -35.19 22.95
C ARG A 623 -2.27 -35.05 23.66
N THR A 624 -1.87 -33.82 23.96
CA THR A 624 -0.62 -33.49 24.64
C THR A 624 -0.83 -33.16 26.11
N GLN A 625 0.24 -33.15 26.89
CA GLN A 625 0.18 -32.76 28.30
C GLN A 625 -0.18 -31.27 28.45
N PHE A 626 0.38 -30.41 27.59
CA PHE A 626 0.02 -29.01 27.52
C PHE A 626 0.04 -28.44 26.10
N ALA A 627 -0.45 -27.22 25.93
CA ALA A 627 -0.40 -26.48 24.68
C ALA A 627 -0.02 -25.01 24.92
N LEU A 628 0.48 -24.36 23.87
CA LEU A 628 0.84 -22.95 23.87
C LEU A 628 0.30 -22.28 22.59
N VAL A 629 -0.31 -21.12 22.75
CA VAL A 629 -0.86 -20.30 21.66
C VAL A 629 -0.38 -18.88 21.84
N LEU A 630 0.28 -18.30 20.84
CA LEU A 630 0.74 -16.91 20.93
C LEU A 630 -0.41 -15.94 20.59
N ASN A 631 -0.43 -14.77 21.22
CA ASN A 631 -1.46 -13.76 20.94
C ASN A 631 -1.43 -13.35 19.45
N GLN A 632 -0.23 -13.32 18.84
CA GLN A 632 -0.05 -12.98 17.43
C GLN A 632 -0.64 -14.01 16.46
N THR A 633 -0.89 -15.25 16.88
CA THR A 633 -1.54 -16.27 16.04
C THR A 633 -3.06 -16.19 16.09
N ILE A 634 -3.63 -15.24 16.84
CA ILE A 634 -5.08 -15.01 16.95
C ILE A 634 -5.37 -13.66 16.29
N GLN A 635 -6.05 -13.63 15.14
CA GLN A 635 -6.22 -12.42 14.32
C GLN A 635 -7.60 -11.75 14.42
N GLY A 636 -8.60 -12.41 15.01
CA GLY A 636 -9.97 -11.90 15.03
C GLY A 636 -10.76 -12.29 16.27
N ASP A 637 -11.83 -11.52 16.53
CA ASP A 637 -12.83 -11.80 17.55
C ASP A 637 -13.79 -12.90 17.06
N VAL A 638 -14.44 -13.60 18.00
CA VAL A 638 -15.52 -14.55 17.69
C VAL A 638 -16.84 -14.05 18.30
N PRO A 639 -17.92 -13.89 17.50
CA PRO A 639 -19.19 -13.38 17.99
C PRO A 639 -19.88 -14.35 18.97
N ALA A 640 -20.80 -13.82 19.77
CA ALA A 640 -21.70 -14.65 20.58
C ALA A 640 -22.77 -15.33 19.71
N GLY A 641 -23.37 -16.39 20.22
CA GLY A 641 -24.44 -17.11 19.54
C GLY A 641 -23.91 -18.25 18.65
N PRO A 642 -24.67 -18.70 17.65
CA PRO A 642 -24.26 -19.79 16.76
C PRO A 642 -23.00 -19.40 16.00
N VAL A 643 -21.93 -20.18 16.15
CA VAL A 643 -20.65 -19.96 15.47
C VAL A 643 -20.37 -21.06 14.47
N ALA A 644 -20.02 -20.66 13.25
CA ALA A 644 -19.69 -21.53 12.15
C ALA A 644 -18.18 -21.75 12.03
N ARG A 645 -17.79 -22.69 11.14
CA ARG A 645 -16.38 -22.90 10.79
C ARG A 645 -15.72 -21.62 10.27
N SER A 646 -16.43 -20.80 9.50
CA SER A 646 -15.92 -19.54 8.94
C SER A 646 -15.60 -18.51 10.03
N ASP A 647 -16.45 -18.38 11.04
CA ASP A 647 -16.26 -17.44 12.14
C ASP A 647 -15.03 -17.80 12.96
N LEU A 648 -14.84 -19.11 13.19
CA LEU A 648 -13.67 -19.62 13.88
C LEU A 648 -12.40 -19.51 13.03
N ALA A 649 -12.48 -19.77 11.71
CA ALA A 649 -11.34 -19.62 10.80
C ALA A 649 -10.82 -18.18 10.75
N ALA A 650 -11.73 -17.19 10.75
CA ALA A 650 -11.37 -15.78 10.78
C ALA A 650 -10.57 -15.39 12.04
N ALA A 651 -10.72 -16.12 13.14
CA ALA A 651 -9.98 -15.87 14.36
C ALA A 651 -8.51 -16.34 14.32
N PHE A 652 -8.13 -17.26 13.44
CA PHE A 652 -6.76 -17.82 13.38
C PHE A 652 -5.81 -17.08 12.42
N GLY A 653 -6.32 -16.27 11.48
CA GLY A 653 -5.51 -15.61 10.45
C GLY A 653 -4.98 -16.56 9.38
N GLU A 654 -4.35 -17.65 9.80
CA GLU A 654 -3.85 -18.74 8.97
C GLU A 654 -4.27 -20.10 9.55
N VAL A 655 -4.80 -20.98 8.69
CA VAL A 655 -5.10 -22.37 9.07
C VAL A 655 -3.89 -23.21 8.73
N GLU A 656 -3.18 -23.65 9.76
CA GLU A 656 -1.89 -24.35 9.62
C GLU A 656 -1.87 -25.67 10.39
N PRO A 657 -0.95 -26.59 10.09
CA PRO A 657 -0.81 -27.85 10.81
C PRO A 657 -0.56 -27.63 12.31
N LEU A 658 -1.27 -28.37 13.15
CA LEU A 658 -0.95 -28.48 14.56
C LEU A 658 0.10 -29.57 14.73
N VAL A 659 1.15 -29.29 15.51
CA VAL A 659 2.25 -30.22 15.77
C VAL A 659 2.38 -30.54 17.25
N ARG A 660 3.00 -31.69 17.52
CA ARG A 660 3.37 -32.20 18.84
C ARG A 660 4.89 -32.15 18.94
N LEU A 661 5.39 -31.63 20.06
CA LEU A 661 6.82 -31.71 20.39
C LEU A 661 7.01 -32.47 21.69
N ALA A 662 8.03 -33.33 21.74
CA ALA A 662 8.61 -33.82 22.98
C ALA A 662 9.73 -32.88 23.40
N VAL A 663 9.56 -32.19 24.52
CA VAL A 663 10.49 -31.17 25.02
C VAL A 663 10.85 -31.43 26.47
N THR A 664 12.06 -31.09 26.87
CA THR A 664 12.44 -31.13 28.29
C THR A 664 11.76 -30.00 29.05
N GLY A 665 11.56 -30.16 30.36
CA GLY A 665 11.07 -29.07 31.20
C GLY A 665 11.92 -27.80 31.06
N GLN A 666 13.24 -27.92 30.86
CA GLN A 666 14.11 -26.77 30.61
C GLN A 666 13.64 -25.94 29.41
N VAL A 667 13.33 -26.58 28.27
CA VAL A 667 12.81 -25.90 27.08
C VAL A 667 11.47 -25.22 27.36
N VAL A 668 10.64 -25.83 28.21
CA VAL A 668 9.37 -25.22 28.66
C VAL A 668 9.62 -23.93 29.44
N PHE A 669 10.57 -23.94 30.38
CA PHE A 669 10.94 -22.75 31.13
C PHE A 669 11.53 -21.67 30.21
N GLU A 670 12.43 -22.03 29.30
CA GLU A 670 13.03 -21.10 28.32
C GLU A 670 11.96 -20.45 27.43
N ALA A 671 11.00 -21.23 26.93
CA ALA A 671 9.88 -20.71 26.15
C ALA A 671 8.99 -19.77 26.98
N LEU A 672 8.67 -20.14 28.22
CA LEU A 672 7.84 -19.32 29.10
C LEU A 672 8.53 -18.02 29.53
N GLU A 673 9.85 -18.01 29.66
CA GLU A 673 10.64 -16.80 29.91
C GLU A 673 10.50 -15.79 28.77
N LEU A 674 10.50 -16.27 27.52
CA LEU A 674 10.25 -15.43 26.34
C LEU A 674 8.80 -14.92 26.33
N VAL A 675 7.83 -15.78 26.69
CA VAL A 675 6.41 -15.42 26.78
C VAL A 675 6.14 -14.28 27.78
N VAL A 676 6.91 -14.19 28.87
CA VAL A 676 6.74 -13.15 29.90
C VAL A 676 7.81 -12.04 29.85
N ALA A 677 8.63 -12.02 28.80
CA ALA A 677 9.77 -11.09 28.66
C ALA A 677 9.34 -9.62 28.60
N SER A 678 8.14 -9.31 28.13
CA SER A 678 7.58 -7.94 28.11
C SER A 678 6.95 -7.50 29.43
N GLY A 679 6.88 -8.39 30.42
CA GLY A 679 6.24 -8.15 31.73
C GLY A 679 4.76 -8.53 31.77
N THR A 680 4.18 -8.89 30.62
CA THR A 680 2.85 -9.48 30.51
C THR A 680 2.91 -10.69 29.57
N PRO A 681 2.15 -11.78 29.80
CA PRO A 681 2.19 -12.95 28.93
C PRO A 681 1.68 -12.61 27.53
N ILE A 682 2.49 -12.89 26.52
CA ILE A 682 2.13 -12.75 25.10
C ILE A 682 1.54 -14.05 24.51
N ALA A 683 1.11 -14.96 25.38
CA ALA A 683 0.61 -16.27 24.99
C ALA A 683 -0.44 -16.80 25.98
N HIS A 684 -1.09 -17.89 25.58
CA HIS A 684 -2.02 -18.67 26.36
C HIS A 684 -1.48 -20.08 26.50
N VAL A 685 -1.58 -20.66 27.70
CA VAL A 685 -1.22 -22.06 27.95
C VAL A 685 -2.48 -22.88 28.21
N ALA A 686 -2.41 -24.19 27.99
CA ALA A 686 -3.40 -25.15 28.47
C ALA A 686 -2.71 -26.32 29.16
N GLY A 687 -3.26 -26.81 30.27
CA GLY A 687 -2.65 -27.90 31.05
C GLY A 687 -1.48 -27.47 31.95
N LEU A 688 -1.17 -26.18 32.03
CA LEU A 688 -0.18 -25.60 32.94
C LEU A 688 -0.73 -24.36 33.64
N GLU A 689 -0.21 -24.11 34.83
CA GLU A 689 -0.28 -22.84 35.54
C GLU A 689 1.16 -22.30 35.72
N VAL A 690 1.35 -21.01 35.48
CA VAL A 690 2.66 -20.35 35.41
C VAL A 690 2.68 -19.16 36.36
N TRP A 691 3.58 -19.15 37.34
CA TRP A 691 3.84 -17.99 38.19
C TRP A 691 5.08 -17.28 37.70
N TYR A 692 4.97 -15.98 37.47
CA TYR A 692 6.07 -15.17 37.01
C TYR A 692 6.13 -13.84 37.73
N ASP A 693 7.33 -13.30 37.86
CA ASP A 693 7.60 -12.00 38.48
C ASP A 693 8.12 -11.03 37.42
N PRO A 694 7.31 -10.03 36.99
CA PRO A 694 7.71 -9.09 35.96
C PRO A 694 8.84 -8.15 36.39
N ALA A 695 9.10 -8.01 37.70
CA ALA A 695 10.16 -7.16 38.23
C ALA A 695 11.55 -7.81 38.13
N ARG A 696 11.63 -9.12 37.90
CA ARG A 696 12.91 -9.82 37.72
C ARG A 696 13.50 -9.58 36.34
N THR A 697 14.82 -9.79 36.25
CA THR A 697 15.55 -9.77 34.99
C THR A 697 14.92 -10.73 33.98
N VAL A 698 14.78 -10.27 32.74
CA VAL A 698 14.31 -11.09 31.61
C VAL A 698 15.16 -12.37 31.52
N GLY A 699 14.50 -13.53 31.35
CA GLY A 699 15.16 -14.84 31.39
C GLY A 699 15.23 -15.47 32.80
N ARG A 700 14.72 -14.78 33.83
CA ARG A 700 14.60 -15.28 35.21
C ARG A 700 13.27 -14.87 35.88
N ARG A 701 12.24 -14.61 35.08
CA ARG A 701 10.94 -14.14 35.52
C ARG A 701 10.01 -15.28 35.91
N VAL A 702 10.10 -16.43 35.27
CA VAL A 702 9.28 -17.60 35.59
C VAL A 702 9.77 -18.19 36.92
N ARG A 703 8.89 -18.21 37.92
CA ARG A 703 9.16 -18.67 39.28
C ARG A 703 8.79 -20.13 39.47
N ARG A 704 7.63 -20.50 38.93
CA ARG A 704 7.04 -21.83 39.08
C ARG A 704 6.19 -22.16 37.87
N VAL A 705 6.20 -23.43 37.47
CA VAL A 705 5.31 -23.99 36.45
C VAL A 705 4.78 -25.32 36.99
N GLN A 706 3.46 -25.48 37.05
CA GLN A 706 2.84 -26.69 37.57
C GLN A 706 1.66 -27.15 36.71
N PHE A 707 1.31 -28.43 36.81
CA PHE A 707 0.07 -28.98 36.30
C PHE A 707 -1.10 -28.67 37.25
N PRO A 708 -2.37 -28.66 36.78
CA PRO A 708 -3.52 -28.37 37.62
C PRO A 708 -3.70 -29.26 38.87
N ASP A 709 -3.06 -30.43 38.90
CA ASP A 709 -3.04 -31.35 40.06
C ASP A 709 -1.97 -30.99 41.10
N GLY A 710 -1.20 -29.93 40.87
CA GLY A 710 -0.13 -29.44 41.74
C GLY A 710 1.24 -30.06 41.44
N GLN A 711 1.38 -30.96 40.46
CA GLN A 711 2.69 -31.49 40.08
C GLN A 711 3.54 -30.42 39.37
N GLU A 712 4.73 -30.14 39.88
CA GLU A 712 5.66 -29.18 39.25
C GLU A 712 6.32 -29.75 37.99
N VAL A 713 6.52 -28.88 36.99
CA VAL A 713 7.33 -29.18 35.79
C VAL A 713 8.80 -29.22 36.18
N ARG A 714 9.46 -30.36 35.97
CA ARG A 714 10.86 -30.58 36.31
C ARG A 714 11.74 -30.44 35.08
N GLN A 715 12.80 -29.66 35.19
CA GLN A 715 13.64 -29.27 34.04
C GLN A 715 14.21 -30.45 33.24
N ARG A 716 14.51 -31.58 33.90
CA ARG A 716 15.11 -32.76 33.27
C ARG A 716 14.12 -33.81 32.78
N GLU A 717 12.83 -33.64 33.05
CA GLU A 717 11.78 -34.54 32.58
C GLU A 717 11.31 -34.11 31.19
N SER A 718 10.81 -35.07 30.40
CA SER A 718 10.28 -34.82 29.06
C SER A 718 8.77 -34.69 29.10
N TYR A 719 8.23 -33.75 28.34
CA TYR A 719 6.81 -33.47 28.23
C TYR A 719 6.37 -33.30 26.78
N THR A 720 5.08 -33.50 26.53
CA THR A 720 4.47 -33.27 25.22
C THR A 720 3.73 -31.94 25.19
N ILE A 721 4.04 -31.11 24.19
CA ILE A 721 3.41 -29.81 23.95
C ILE A 721 2.78 -29.76 22.57
N ALA A 722 1.60 -29.14 22.46
CA ALA A 722 0.95 -28.82 21.19
C ALA A 722 1.07 -27.33 20.85
N LEU A 723 1.43 -27.04 19.61
CA LEU A 723 1.55 -25.70 19.07
C LEU A 723 1.34 -25.71 17.55
N ALA A 724 1.05 -24.54 17.00
CA ALA A 724 1.07 -24.31 15.56
C ALA A 724 2.47 -24.58 14.98
N ALA A 725 2.53 -25.08 13.73
CA ALA A 725 3.77 -25.42 13.04
C ALA A 725 4.72 -24.21 12.90
N SER A 726 4.19 -23.02 12.62
CA SER A 726 4.91 -21.74 12.59
C SER A 726 5.67 -21.44 13.87
N VAL A 727 5.02 -21.67 15.02
CA VAL A 727 5.59 -21.48 16.37
C VAL A 727 6.65 -22.55 16.66
N ALA A 728 6.42 -23.80 16.23
CA ALA A 728 7.36 -24.90 16.46
C ALA A 728 8.67 -24.75 15.66
N GLY A 729 8.58 -24.19 14.45
CA GLY A 729 9.73 -23.92 13.59
C GLY A 729 10.61 -22.75 14.05
N GLY A 730 10.24 -22.05 15.13
CA GLY A 730 11.00 -20.90 15.65
C GLY A 730 10.85 -19.61 14.85
N ALA A 731 9.94 -19.55 13.88
CA ALA A 731 9.66 -18.36 13.06
C ALA A 731 9.00 -17.22 13.86
N ASP A 732 8.37 -17.57 14.99
CA ASP A 732 7.38 -16.76 15.71
C ASP A 732 7.79 -16.44 17.17
N ALA A 733 9.02 -15.96 17.36
CA ALA A 733 9.57 -15.45 18.63
C ALA A 733 9.91 -16.48 19.74
N LEU A 734 9.68 -17.79 19.55
CA LEU A 734 10.07 -18.83 20.52
C LEU A 734 11.18 -19.75 20.00
N ALA A 735 12.39 -19.20 19.90
CA ALA A 735 13.59 -19.94 19.48
C ALA A 735 13.89 -21.19 20.34
N ALA A 736 13.36 -21.26 21.57
CA ALA A 736 13.51 -22.40 22.48
C ALA A 736 13.06 -23.75 21.86
N PHE A 737 12.13 -23.72 20.89
CA PHE A 737 11.63 -24.93 20.24
C PHE A 737 12.40 -25.36 18.99
N ALA A 738 13.31 -24.54 18.47
CA ALA A 738 13.98 -24.78 17.19
C ALA A 738 14.81 -26.07 17.12
N GLY A 739 15.22 -26.62 18.28
CA GLY A 739 15.94 -27.89 18.38
C GLY A 739 15.06 -29.13 18.54
N ALA A 740 13.75 -28.97 18.74
CA ALA A 740 12.81 -30.08 18.92
C ALA A 740 12.27 -30.58 17.58
N GLN A 741 12.04 -31.89 17.45
CA GLN A 741 11.52 -32.48 16.21
C GLN A 741 9.98 -32.50 16.24
N PRO A 742 9.28 -31.74 15.38
CA PRO A 742 7.82 -31.72 15.31
C PRO A 742 7.25 -33.01 14.73
N GLU A 743 6.31 -33.61 15.45
CA GLU A 743 5.44 -34.68 14.94
C GLU A 743 4.08 -34.08 14.58
N ALA A 744 3.55 -34.39 13.39
CA ALA A 744 2.21 -33.93 13.02
C ALA A 744 1.14 -34.44 14.01
N ALA A 745 0.22 -33.57 14.42
CA ALA A 745 -0.94 -33.97 15.24
C ALA A 745 -2.04 -34.64 14.39
N GLY A 746 -1.95 -34.58 13.06
CA GLY A 746 -2.95 -35.13 12.14
C GLY A 746 -4.19 -34.25 11.97
N LEU A 747 -4.10 -32.98 12.39
CA LEU A 747 -5.15 -31.96 12.30
C LEU A 747 -4.51 -30.56 12.23
N THR A 748 -5.25 -29.61 11.70
CA THR A 748 -4.89 -28.18 11.73
C THR A 748 -5.23 -27.53 13.07
N ASN A 749 -4.66 -26.35 13.34
CA ASN A 749 -5.02 -25.51 14.48
C ASN A 749 -6.54 -25.27 14.60
N LEU A 750 -7.20 -24.94 13.49
CA LEU A 750 -8.63 -24.73 13.42
C LEU A 750 -9.40 -26.04 13.69
N GLU A 751 -8.99 -27.16 13.10
CA GLU A 751 -9.63 -28.46 13.33
C GLU A 751 -9.53 -28.93 14.77
N ALA A 752 -8.43 -28.59 15.47
CA ALA A 752 -8.31 -28.82 16.90
C ALA A 752 -9.45 -28.17 17.66
N LEU A 753 -9.69 -26.88 17.41
CA LEU A 753 -10.77 -26.13 18.05
C LEU A 753 -12.15 -26.64 17.61
N LEU A 754 -12.36 -26.89 16.31
CA LEU A 754 -13.63 -27.42 15.77
C LEU A 754 -13.99 -28.77 16.37
N SER A 755 -13.00 -29.62 16.65
CA SER A 755 -13.22 -30.94 17.27
C SER A 755 -13.50 -30.84 18.78
N TYR A 756 -13.06 -29.74 19.40
CA TYR A 756 -13.15 -29.51 20.84
C TYR A 756 -14.46 -28.85 21.25
N LEU A 757 -14.90 -27.80 20.54
CA LEU A 757 -16.07 -27.00 20.90
C LEU A 757 -17.37 -27.83 21.06
N PRO A 758 -17.69 -28.82 20.20
CA PRO A 758 -18.90 -29.64 20.35
C PRO A 758 -18.88 -30.53 21.61
N ARG A 759 -17.71 -30.76 22.22
CA ARG A 759 -17.56 -31.56 23.44
C ARG A 759 -17.78 -30.75 24.71
N LEU A 760 -17.86 -29.42 24.59
CA LEU A 760 -18.13 -28.52 25.69
C LEU A 760 -19.63 -28.39 25.93
N ARG A 761 -20.00 -28.11 27.19
CA ARG A 761 -21.38 -27.78 27.56
C ARG A 761 -21.82 -26.55 26.77
N GLN A 762 -22.98 -26.65 26.10
CA GLN A 762 -23.56 -25.56 25.32
C GLN A 762 -24.55 -24.72 26.17
N PRO A 763 -24.62 -23.40 25.98
CA PRO A 763 -23.69 -22.59 25.19
C PRO A 763 -22.28 -22.58 25.81
N VAL A 764 -21.26 -22.64 24.97
CA VAL A 764 -19.85 -22.67 25.38
C VAL A 764 -19.51 -21.39 26.14
N GLU A 765 -18.94 -21.59 27.32
CA GLU A 765 -18.28 -20.55 28.11
C GLU A 765 -16.78 -20.77 27.99
N ALA A 766 -16.04 -19.72 27.65
CA ALA A 766 -14.60 -19.82 27.61
C ALA A 766 -14.02 -19.98 29.02
N PRO A 767 -12.87 -20.64 29.19
CA PRO A 767 -12.28 -20.85 30.51
C PRO A 767 -11.97 -19.52 31.21
N GLU A 768 -12.50 -19.35 32.43
CA GLU A 768 -12.23 -18.19 33.28
C GLU A 768 -10.95 -18.33 34.10
N SER A 769 -10.38 -19.54 34.19
CA SER A 769 -9.18 -19.76 34.99
C SER A 769 -7.98 -19.00 34.42
N VAL A 770 -7.41 -18.15 35.27
CA VAL A 770 -6.11 -17.50 35.03
C VAL A 770 -5.03 -18.57 35.05
N ARG A 771 -4.20 -18.63 34.00
CA ARG A 771 -3.12 -19.63 33.90
C ARG A 771 -1.74 -18.98 34.00
N PHE A 772 -1.67 -17.66 33.91
CA PHE A 772 -0.49 -16.87 34.24
C PHE A 772 -0.73 -15.99 35.45
N HIS A 773 -0.01 -16.27 36.53
CA HIS A 773 -0.11 -15.57 37.80
C HIS A 773 1.10 -14.65 37.97
N SER A 774 0.87 -13.34 37.91
CA SER A 774 1.90 -12.38 38.30
C SER A 774 2.08 -12.43 39.82
N VAL A 775 3.29 -12.68 40.27
CA VAL A 775 3.70 -12.59 41.68
C VAL A 775 4.70 -11.45 41.83
N ARG A 776 4.68 -10.75 42.96
CA ARG A 776 5.67 -9.71 43.31
C ARG A 776 6.64 -10.25 44.34
#